data_AF-A0AAN8K9Y6-F1
#
_entry.id   AF-A0AAN8K9Y6-F1
#
_cell.length_a   1.000
_cell.length_b   1.000
_cell.length_c   1.000
_cell.angle_alpha   90.00
_cell.angle_beta   90.00
_cell.angle_gamma   90.00
#
_symmetry.space_group_name_H-M   'P 1'
#
loop_
_entity.id
_entity.type
_entity.pdbx_description
1 polymer ?
#
loop_
_entity_poly.entity_id
_entity_poly.type
_entity_poly.pdbx_seq_one_letter_code
_entity_poly.pdbx_strand_id
1 'polypeptide(L)'
;MFRQFRENSLVSQPKPQVQTTHDDLVKIHKDDYSSDEEFAYADVDLQNLVGKQIIMWSHKMPETLALYTPLAGDNLLRMATFAISSLQYDRHKEKLMVLKPKRKRPVNILDIYRVKHGSCIFIVPKCDPTITLEAKQLNAKFDLVLSVATTVGELKQFLHNQKGYPTDRIELLYKDTPLVNTRHLFEYKIGHKSRLFVMLHLYYDILVHVECFWGQTYHIYVDPCMTSTNIIYTVLKRTVGPDIKNVMALFELYLPKHTLVVYHKKNPMKWHECLGMYQIKDGSTLTVTTVGMFNKLALQTIPVTMDDGVTNTVSVSQFDCWSTVALKIHGITRLPMNLIRLYKSRKEIDFSETVGGMWNSGIGPHIMASISQAQIDPDTLYGVELNIILGTGISEVIRCAATRKIKTVKKRLQDMGVPNASVYDIYADGTKLPNDGKIADVLDDTRVPLNLKLKSYPIFIHSPKTIIYKMFAHAHESLATFKVRIQMKTGLSIKHYDLLISGELITAGDDTPVFDTNIAIKTSIFLIPKEKCNTFIVIANDWLIKLKIPINPIYKQIKDILWKEAQIPDGSLYSITTFLLWFYQKTDKRKEQNSKSRKMYDPLAIEGPQATMRQPEYQDYQVKELRQDKHNKSLIVVHGGKNPPKSTFPYKPGVIDMDTAALLSLRQ
;
A
#
# COMPACT_ATOMS: atom_id res chain seq x y z
N MET A 1 -26.16 55.65 -7.40
CA MET A 1 -25.92 56.33 -8.69
C MET A 1 -25.08 55.40 -9.55
N PHE A 2 -25.67 54.94 -10.66
CA PHE A 2 -25.18 53.95 -11.62
C PHE A 2 -23.76 54.22 -12.17
N ARG A 3 -23.00 53.16 -12.47
CA ARG A 3 -22.64 52.81 -13.87
C ARG A 3 -21.97 51.43 -13.98
N GLN A 4 -22.53 50.63 -14.88
CA GLN A 4 -22.04 49.36 -15.42
C GLN A 4 -20.74 49.55 -16.21
N PHE A 5 -19.88 48.52 -16.26
CA PHE A 5 -19.18 48.15 -17.50
C PHE A 5 -18.92 46.63 -17.56
N ARG A 6 -19.05 46.11 -18.78
CA ARG A 6 -19.17 44.70 -19.21
C ARG A 6 -17.88 43.89 -19.08
N GLU A 7 -18.02 42.62 -18.72
CA GLU A 7 -17.02 41.57 -18.98
C GLU A 7 -17.17 41.04 -20.41
N ASN A 8 -16.10 41.12 -21.20
CA ASN A 8 -15.96 40.39 -22.45
C ASN A 8 -15.09 39.15 -22.21
N SER A 9 -15.56 38.04 -22.76
CA SER A 9 -14.96 36.71 -22.80
C SER A 9 -13.60 36.70 -23.52
N LEU A 10 -12.58 36.11 -22.88
CA LEU A 10 -11.32 35.72 -23.51
C LEU A 10 -11.19 34.19 -23.49
N VAL A 11 -11.28 33.64 -24.70
CA VAL A 11 -11.07 32.24 -25.07
C VAL A 11 -9.61 31.84 -24.79
N SER A 12 -9.41 30.71 -24.12
CA SER A 12 -8.08 30.13 -23.90
C SER A 12 -7.70 29.20 -25.07
N GLN A 13 -6.54 29.46 -25.68
CA GLN A 13 -5.92 28.56 -26.66
C GLN A 13 -5.20 27.41 -25.93
N PRO A 14 -5.24 26.16 -26.45
CA PRO A 14 -4.53 25.03 -25.87
C PRO A 14 -3.05 25.01 -26.27
N LYS A 15 -2.18 24.71 -25.29
CA LYS A 15 -0.74 24.46 -25.49
C LYS A 15 -0.50 23.10 -26.17
N PRO A 16 0.58 22.95 -26.97
CA PRO A 16 0.86 21.74 -27.74
C PRO A 16 1.35 20.58 -26.85
N GLN A 17 0.81 19.38 -27.09
CA GLN A 17 1.27 18.13 -26.49
C GLN A 17 2.53 17.63 -27.20
N VAL A 18 3.56 17.29 -26.42
CA VAL A 18 4.75 16.57 -26.85
C VAL A 18 4.35 15.11 -27.12
N GLN A 19 4.45 14.69 -28.38
CA GLN A 19 4.27 13.31 -28.81
C GLN A 19 5.40 12.44 -28.26
N THR A 20 5.08 11.48 -27.39
CA THR A 20 5.91 10.31 -27.13
C THR A 20 5.34 9.14 -27.90
N THR A 21 6.15 8.63 -28.83
CA THR A 21 5.90 7.50 -29.72
C THR A 21 5.59 6.21 -28.95
N HIS A 22 4.33 5.79 -28.97
CA HIS A 22 3.89 4.40 -28.84
C HIS A 22 2.52 4.26 -29.53
N ASP A 23 2.45 4.69 -30.78
CA ASP A 23 1.41 4.31 -31.72
C ASP A 23 1.95 3.15 -32.54
N ASP A 24 1.61 1.93 -32.13
CA ASP A 24 1.30 0.84 -33.06
C ASP A 24 0.56 -0.26 -32.28
N LEU A 25 -0.62 -0.62 -32.81
CA LEU A 25 -1.55 -1.67 -32.37
C LEU A 25 -2.55 -1.34 -31.25
N VAL A 26 -3.27 -0.24 -31.38
CA VAL A 26 -4.65 -0.14 -30.88
C VAL A 26 -5.54 0.37 -32.02
N LYS A 27 -6.31 -0.52 -32.65
CA LYS A 27 -7.46 -0.07 -33.45
C LYS A 27 -8.51 0.44 -32.46
N ILE A 28 -8.44 1.73 -32.16
CA ILE A 28 -9.48 2.47 -31.46
C ILE A 28 -10.66 2.55 -32.45
N HIS A 29 -11.70 1.77 -32.20
CA HIS A 29 -13.00 2.05 -32.83
C HIS A 29 -13.50 3.37 -32.24
N LYS A 30 -13.59 4.39 -33.11
CA LYS A 30 -14.32 5.63 -32.82
C LYS A 30 -15.80 5.28 -32.80
N ASP A 31 -16.41 5.29 -31.63
CA ASP A 31 -17.86 5.25 -31.49
C ASP A 31 -18.40 6.68 -31.63
N ASP A 32 -18.78 7.06 -32.86
CA ASP A 32 -19.60 8.25 -33.11
C ASP A 32 -21.03 7.94 -32.66
N TYR A 33 -21.44 8.52 -31.52
CA TYR A 33 -22.82 8.48 -31.05
C TYR A 33 -23.60 9.64 -31.69
N SER A 34 -24.12 9.44 -32.91
CA SER A 34 -25.24 10.22 -33.41
C SER A 34 -26.56 9.55 -33.04
N SER A 35 -27.51 10.37 -32.59
CA SER A 35 -28.91 10.01 -32.33
C SER A 35 -29.62 9.48 -33.58
N ASP A 36 -30.50 8.51 -33.38
CA ASP A 36 -31.47 7.96 -34.33
C ASP A 36 -30.96 6.94 -35.36
N GLU A 37 -30.51 5.77 -34.91
CA GLU A 37 -30.56 4.54 -35.72
C GLU A 37 -31.07 3.36 -34.88
N GLU A 38 -32.01 2.59 -35.43
CA GLU A 38 -32.43 1.29 -34.91
C GLU A 38 -31.20 0.40 -34.69
N PHE A 39 -30.78 0.23 -33.44
CA PHE A 39 -29.60 -0.56 -33.11
C PHE A 39 -29.76 -2.00 -33.58
N ALA A 40 -29.06 -2.34 -34.67
CA ALA A 40 -28.91 -3.67 -35.20
C ALA A 40 -28.18 -4.54 -34.16
N TYR A 41 -28.94 -5.26 -33.33
CA TYR A 41 -28.43 -6.52 -32.81
C TYR A 41 -28.14 -7.37 -34.05
N ALA A 42 -26.86 -7.65 -34.34
CA ALA A 42 -26.50 -8.60 -35.37
C ALA A 42 -27.33 -9.89 -35.20
N ASP A 43 -27.67 -10.55 -36.31
CA ASP A 43 -28.44 -11.81 -36.38
C ASP A 43 -27.73 -12.95 -35.62
N VAL A 44 -27.72 -12.89 -34.29
CA VAL A 44 -27.22 -13.95 -33.44
C VAL A 44 -28.21 -15.10 -33.53
N ASP A 45 -27.77 -16.17 -34.19
CA ASP A 45 -28.57 -17.35 -34.45
C ASP A 45 -28.87 -18.09 -33.13
N LEU A 46 -30.14 -18.00 -32.70
CA LEU A 46 -30.71 -18.71 -31.55
C LEU A 46 -31.44 -20.00 -31.95
N GLN A 47 -31.51 -20.36 -33.23
CA GLN A 47 -32.32 -21.50 -33.70
C GLN A 47 -31.86 -22.83 -33.09
N ASN A 48 -30.55 -22.98 -32.84
CA ASN A 48 -29.97 -24.17 -32.21
C ASN A 48 -30.31 -24.32 -30.71
N LEU A 49 -30.93 -23.30 -30.12
CA LEU A 49 -31.31 -23.22 -28.71
C LEU A 49 -32.84 -23.27 -28.51
N VAL A 50 -33.62 -23.43 -29.58
CA VAL A 50 -35.09 -23.53 -29.48
C VAL A 50 -35.46 -24.68 -28.54
N GLY A 51 -36.28 -24.36 -27.54
CA GLY A 51 -36.71 -25.32 -26.49
C GLY A 51 -35.65 -25.65 -25.44
N LYS A 52 -34.44 -25.09 -25.51
CA LYS A 52 -33.36 -25.31 -24.53
C LYS A 52 -33.17 -24.08 -23.66
N GLN A 53 -33.42 -24.20 -22.37
CA GLN A 53 -33.34 -23.07 -21.44
C GLN A 53 -31.90 -22.54 -21.27
N ILE A 54 -31.77 -21.23 -21.25
CA ILE A 54 -30.52 -20.49 -21.06
C ILE A 54 -30.66 -19.64 -19.81
N ILE A 55 -29.58 -19.55 -19.02
CA ILE A 55 -29.56 -18.63 -17.89
C ILE A 55 -29.20 -17.24 -18.36
N MET A 56 -29.98 -16.29 -17.85
CA MET A 56 -29.63 -14.89 -17.80
C MET A 56 -29.31 -14.51 -16.35
N TRP A 57 -28.20 -13.80 -16.16
CA TRP A 57 -27.72 -13.34 -14.86
C TRP A 57 -27.36 -11.86 -14.93
N SER A 58 -27.65 -11.11 -13.87
CA SER A 58 -27.36 -9.67 -13.79
C SER A 58 -26.53 -9.35 -12.57
N HIS A 59 -25.52 -8.49 -12.74
CA HIS A 59 -24.69 -8.02 -11.63
C HIS A 59 -25.46 -7.23 -10.56
N LYS A 60 -26.62 -6.64 -10.90
CA LYS A 60 -27.50 -5.96 -9.94
C LYS A 60 -28.22 -6.94 -9.00
N MET A 61 -28.46 -8.17 -9.48
CA MET A 61 -29.18 -9.22 -8.75
C MET A 61 -28.37 -10.51 -8.79
N PRO A 62 -27.23 -10.57 -8.08
CA PRO A 62 -26.25 -11.65 -8.23
C PRO A 62 -26.76 -13.01 -7.77
N GLU A 63 -27.76 -13.03 -6.89
CA GLU A 63 -28.41 -14.23 -6.36
C GLU A 63 -29.51 -14.77 -7.29
N THR A 64 -29.93 -14.01 -8.31
CA THR A 64 -31.06 -14.35 -9.17
C THR A 64 -30.58 -14.91 -10.52
N LEU A 65 -31.10 -16.07 -10.91
CA LEU A 65 -30.86 -16.72 -12.20
C LEU A 65 -32.18 -16.82 -12.96
N ALA A 66 -32.35 -16.02 -14.00
CA ALA A 66 -33.57 -16.07 -14.82
C ALA A 66 -33.39 -17.07 -15.98
N LEU A 67 -34.31 -18.02 -16.11
CA LEU A 67 -34.33 -18.97 -17.22
C LEU A 67 -35.11 -18.40 -18.39
N TYR A 68 -34.41 -18.15 -19.48
CA TYR A 68 -35.00 -17.80 -20.77
C TYR A 68 -35.14 -19.06 -21.62
N THR A 69 -36.32 -19.30 -22.19
CA THR A 69 -36.57 -20.43 -23.10
C THR A 69 -36.75 -19.87 -24.51
N PRO A 70 -35.74 -19.98 -25.40
CA PRO A 70 -35.86 -19.49 -26.76
C PRO A 70 -36.94 -20.24 -27.54
N LEU A 71 -37.81 -19.50 -28.21
CA LEU A 71 -38.80 -20.00 -29.15
C LEU A 71 -38.29 -19.86 -30.60
N ALA A 72 -38.90 -20.60 -31.53
CA ALA A 72 -38.58 -20.46 -32.94
C ALA A 72 -38.87 -19.03 -33.42
N GLY A 73 -37.88 -18.38 -34.03
CA GLY A 73 -37.98 -16.98 -34.47
C GLY A 73 -37.63 -15.94 -33.40
N ASP A 74 -37.22 -16.35 -32.19
CA ASP A 74 -36.70 -15.41 -31.20
C ASP A 74 -35.38 -14.79 -31.65
N ASN A 75 -35.24 -13.49 -31.39
CA ASN A 75 -34.04 -12.71 -31.63
C ASN A 75 -33.49 -12.11 -30.32
N LEU A 76 -32.35 -11.43 -30.41
CA LEU A 76 -31.75 -10.72 -29.27
C LEU A 76 -32.67 -9.67 -28.65
N LEU A 77 -33.56 -9.06 -29.45
CA LEU A 77 -34.52 -8.07 -28.95
C LEU A 77 -35.51 -8.71 -27.95
N ARG A 78 -36.08 -9.88 -28.27
CA ARG A 78 -36.96 -10.61 -27.33
C ARG A 78 -36.23 -11.02 -26.06
N MET A 79 -34.99 -11.50 -26.19
CA MET A 79 -34.14 -11.82 -25.05
C MET A 79 -33.88 -10.58 -24.17
N ALA A 80 -33.59 -9.43 -24.78
CA ALA A 80 -33.42 -8.16 -24.08
C ALA A 80 -34.72 -7.71 -23.38
N THR A 81 -35.88 -7.87 -24.01
CA THR A 81 -37.19 -7.55 -23.40
C THR A 81 -37.45 -8.42 -22.16
N PHE A 82 -37.17 -9.72 -22.24
CA PHE A 82 -37.24 -10.61 -21.08
C PHE A 82 -36.26 -10.18 -19.96
N ALA A 83 -35.06 -9.76 -20.33
CA ALA A 83 -34.06 -9.26 -19.38
C ALA A 83 -34.50 -7.96 -18.68
N ILE A 84 -35.21 -7.08 -19.40
CA ILE A 84 -35.76 -5.83 -18.84
C ILE A 84 -36.78 -6.17 -17.77
N SER A 85 -37.73 -7.07 -18.07
CA SER A 85 -38.79 -7.43 -17.13
C SER A 85 -38.29 -8.26 -15.94
N SER A 86 -37.39 -9.21 -16.18
CA SER A 86 -37.00 -10.21 -15.18
C SER A 86 -35.74 -9.83 -14.40
N LEU A 87 -34.84 -9.03 -14.99
CA LEU A 87 -33.50 -8.76 -14.46
C LEU A 87 -33.14 -7.27 -14.33
N GLN A 88 -34.11 -6.37 -14.54
CA GLN A 88 -33.91 -4.90 -14.49
C GLN A 88 -32.79 -4.41 -15.44
N TYR A 89 -32.70 -5.03 -16.62
CA TYR A 89 -31.76 -4.65 -17.67
C TYR A 89 -32.01 -3.22 -18.16
N ASP A 90 -30.98 -2.38 -18.15
CA ASP A 90 -30.99 -1.03 -18.70
C ASP A 90 -30.10 -0.98 -19.96
N ARG A 91 -30.73 -0.96 -21.14
CA ARG A 91 -30.04 -0.95 -22.44
C ARG A 91 -29.11 0.25 -22.64
N HIS A 92 -29.31 1.36 -21.93
CA HIS A 92 -28.46 2.53 -22.06
C HIS A 92 -27.16 2.35 -21.27
N LYS A 93 -27.21 1.71 -20.10
CA LYS A 93 -26.08 1.60 -19.16
C LYS A 93 -25.38 0.24 -19.17
N GLU A 94 -26.06 -0.81 -19.64
CA GLU A 94 -25.60 -2.19 -19.58
C GLU A 94 -25.47 -2.82 -20.96
N LYS A 95 -24.68 -3.88 -21.05
CA LYS A 95 -24.49 -4.71 -22.25
C LYS A 95 -24.68 -6.17 -21.90
N LEU A 96 -25.06 -6.94 -22.92
CA LEU A 96 -25.15 -8.39 -22.85
C LEU A 96 -23.80 -9.02 -23.20
N MET A 97 -23.37 -9.96 -22.38
CA MET A 97 -22.17 -10.75 -22.57
C MET A 97 -22.55 -12.24 -22.55
N VAL A 98 -21.73 -13.10 -23.15
CA VAL A 98 -21.96 -14.55 -23.18
C VAL A 98 -20.78 -15.27 -22.55
N LEU A 99 -21.08 -16.01 -21.48
CA LEU A 99 -20.17 -16.97 -20.88
C LEU A 99 -20.38 -18.33 -21.56
N LYS A 100 -19.42 -18.70 -22.42
CA LYS A 100 -19.40 -20.04 -23.03
C LYS A 100 -18.94 -21.08 -22.02
N PRO A 101 -19.41 -22.35 -22.11
CA PRO A 101 -18.94 -23.43 -21.25
C PRO A 101 -17.41 -23.49 -21.20
N LYS A 102 -16.85 -23.66 -20.00
CA LYS A 102 -15.40 -23.78 -19.72
C LYS A 102 -14.56 -22.52 -19.96
N ARG A 103 -15.15 -21.38 -20.35
CA ARG A 103 -14.42 -20.10 -20.36
C ARG A 103 -14.43 -19.48 -18.96
N LYS A 104 -13.34 -18.81 -18.61
CA LYS A 104 -13.23 -18.03 -17.37
C LYS A 104 -13.84 -16.64 -17.48
N ARG A 105 -13.89 -16.07 -18.69
CA ARG A 105 -14.38 -14.71 -18.94
C ARG A 105 -15.49 -14.73 -19.99
N PRO A 106 -16.57 -13.96 -19.79
CA PRO A 106 -17.62 -13.79 -20.78
C PRO A 106 -17.10 -12.90 -21.93
N VAL A 107 -17.68 -13.07 -23.12
CA VAL A 107 -17.37 -12.29 -24.34
C VAL A 107 -18.56 -11.41 -24.69
N ASN A 108 -18.36 -10.28 -25.37
CA ASN A 108 -19.47 -9.47 -25.84
C ASN A 108 -20.39 -10.32 -26.74
N ILE A 109 -21.71 -10.19 -26.56
CA ILE A 109 -22.69 -10.93 -27.36
C ILE A 109 -22.64 -10.52 -28.84
N LEU A 110 -22.19 -9.29 -29.11
CA LEU A 110 -22.08 -8.76 -30.47
C LEU A 110 -20.89 -9.35 -31.24
N ASP A 111 -19.86 -9.85 -30.54
CA ASP A 111 -18.66 -10.43 -31.16
C ASP A 111 -18.86 -11.90 -31.54
N ILE A 112 -20.06 -12.46 -31.38
CA ILE A 112 -20.36 -13.88 -31.63
C ILE A 112 -21.55 -14.04 -32.57
N TYR A 113 -21.46 -15.04 -33.46
CA TYR A 113 -22.52 -15.36 -34.42
C TYR A 113 -23.51 -16.41 -33.91
N ARG A 114 -23.09 -17.27 -32.96
CA ARG A 114 -23.91 -18.36 -32.41
C ARG A 114 -23.67 -18.55 -30.92
N VAL A 115 -24.76 -18.74 -30.18
CA VAL A 115 -24.74 -19.13 -28.75
C VAL A 115 -24.89 -20.64 -28.65
N LYS A 116 -23.98 -21.31 -27.92
CA LYS A 116 -24.01 -22.77 -27.74
C LYS A 116 -24.90 -23.15 -26.55
N HIS A 117 -25.51 -24.33 -26.60
CA HIS A 117 -26.21 -24.89 -25.44
C HIS A 117 -25.27 -25.00 -24.22
N GLY A 118 -25.80 -24.69 -23.04
CA GLY A 118 -25.03 -24.60 -21.79
C GLY A 118 -24.27 -23.28 -21.59
N SER A 119 -24.36 -22.31 -22.52
CA SER A 119 -23.85 -20.95 -22.29
C SER A 119 -24.76 -20.17 -21.33
N CYS A 120 -24.24 -19.09 -20.77
CA CYS A 120 -24.99 -18.16 -19.92
C CYS A 120 -24.91 -16.75 -20.49
N ILE A 121 -25.99 -15.98 -20.39
CA ILE A 121 -26.05 -14.58 -20.77
C ILE A 121 -25.88 -13.73 -19.51
N PHE A 122 -24.97 -12.77 -19.59
CA PHE A 122 -24.54 -11.92 -18.47
C PHE A 122 -24.92 -10.48 -18.79
N ILE A 123 -25.54 -9.81 -17.84
CA ILE A 123 -25.89 -8.40 -17.91
C ILE A 123 -24.90 -7.63 -17.06
N VAL A 124 -23.99 -6.91 -17.72
CA VAL A 124 -22.92 -6.15 -17.08
C VAL A 124 -22.95 -4.70 -17.53
N PRO A 125 -22.42 -3.75 -16.75
CA PRO A 125 -22.27 -2.36 -17.18
C PRO A 125 -21.48 -2.24 -18.48
N LYS A 126 -21.83 -1.24 -19.31
CA LYS A 126 -21.07 -0.92 -20.53
C LYS A 126 -19.65 -0.46 -20.19
N CYS A 127 -19.55 0.40 -19.17
CA CYS A 127 -18.31 0.96 -18.66
C CYS A 127 -17.92 0.28 -17.34
N ASP A 128 -16.63 0.01 -17.17
CA ASP A 128 -16.11 -0.54 -15.93
C ASP A 128 -16.37 0.43 -14.76
N PRO A 129 -16.89 -0.05 -13.61
CA PRO A 129 -17.15 0.81 -12.47
C PRO A 129 -15.86 1.43 -11.92
N THR A 130 -15.89 2.75 -11.75
CA THR A 130 -14.92 3.44 -10.91
C THR A 130 -15.30 3.26 -9.46
N ILE A 131 -14.41 2.72 -8.62
CA ILE A 131 -14.56 2.67 -7.18
C ILE A 131 -13.53 3.58 -6.52
N THR A 132 -13.85 4.08 -5.33
CA THR A 132 -12.94 4.87 -4.52
C THR A 132 -12.49 4.04 -3.32
N LEU A 133 -11.18 3.95 -3.11
CA LEU A 133 -10.57 3.37 -1.93
C LEU A 133 -10.05 4.48 -1.02
N GLU A 134 -10.35 4.37 0.27
CA GLU A 134 -9.96 5.36 1.28
C GLU A 134 -9.16 4.69 2.39
N ALA A 135 -7.86 4.99 2.45
CA ALA A 135 -6.94 4.53 3.48
C ALA A 135 -6.71 5.65 4.50
N LYS A 136 -7.60 5.77 5.50
CA LYS A 136 -7.52 6.84 6.51
C LYS A 136 -6.21 6.84 7.30
N GLN A 137 -5.67 5.65 7.61
CA GLN A 137 -4.40 5.51 8.34
C GLN A 137 -3.22 6.16 7.62
N LEU A 138 -3.28 6.23 6.29
CA LEU A 138 -2.26 6.85 5.45
C LEU A 138 -2.69 8.21 4.89
N ASN A 139 -3.86 8.72 5.31
CA ASN A 139 -4.50 9.91 4.75
C ASN A 139 -4.52 9.91 3.21
N ALA A 140 -4.84 8.76 2.61
CA ALA A 140 -4.75 8.54 1.17
C ALA A 140 -6.08 8.10 0.56
N LYS A 141 -6.36 8.59 -0.66
CA LYS A 141 -7.56 8.27 -1.44
C LYS A 141 -7.15 7.86 -2.85
N PHE A 142 -7.76 6.81 -3.37
CA PHE A 142 -7.44 6.26 -4.69
C PHE A 142 -8.74 5.99 -5.45
N ASP A 143 -8.81 6.40 -6.71
CA ASP A 143 -9.92 6.03 -7.60
C ASP A 143 -9.42 5.00 -8.61
N LEU A 144 -10.12 3.87 -8.69
CA LEU A 144 -9.75 2.71 -9.49
C LEU A 144 -10.89 2.30 -10.41
N VAL A 145 -10.56 1.99 -11.66
CA VAL A 145 -11.49 1.41 -12.63
C VAL A 145 -11.29 -0.11 -12.61
N LEU A 146 -12.35 -0.85 -12.29
CA LEU A 146 -12.29 -2.31 -12.13
C LEU A 146 -13.36 -2.98 -12.95
N SER A 147 -13.09 -4.20 -13.40
CA SER A 147 -14.14 -5.04 -13.99
C SER A 147 -15.14 -5.47 -12.93
N VAL A 148 -16.42 -5.59 -13.30
CA VAL A 148 -17.49 -6.04 -12.41
C VAL A 148 -17.20 -7.41 -11.79
N ALA A 149 -16.52 -8.30 -12.52
CA ALA A 149 -16.18 -9.64 -12.05
C ALA A 149 -14.93 -9.70 -11.14
N THR A 150 -14.32 -8.56 -10.79
CA THR A 150 -13.12 -8.53 -9.94
C THR A 150 -13.42 -9.08 -8.55
N THR A 151 -12.55 -9.95 -8.04
CA THR A 151 -12.61 -10.45 -6.66
C THR A 151 -11.97 -9.49 -5.67
N VAL A 152 -12.32 -9.62 -4.38
CA VAL A 152 -11.68 -8.85 -3.30
C VAL A 152 -10.18 -9.13 -3.25
N GLY A 153 -9.76 -10.39 -3.44
CA GLY A 153 -8.34 -10.76 -3.51
C GLY A 153 -7.60 -10.12 -4.68
N GLU A 154 -8.20 -10.08 -5.88
CA GLU A 154 -7.63 -9.38 -7.05
C GLU A 154 -7.50 -7.87 -6.82
N LEU A 155 -8.47 -7.26 -6.14
CA LEU A 155 -8.39 -5.84 -5.77
C LEU A 155 -7.23 -5.57 -4.80
N LYS A 156 -7.00 -6.45 -3.82
CA LYS A 156 -5.82 -6.36 -2.94
C LYS A 156 -4.52 -6.55 -3.73
N GLN A 157 -4.48 -7.49 -4.66
CA GLN A 157 -3.31 -7.67 -5.53
C GLN A 157 -3.04 -6.42 -6.39
N PHE A 158 -4.08 -5.77 -6.88
CA PHE A 158 -3.94 -4.52 -7.60
C PHE A 158 -3.34 -3.42 -6.70
N LEU A 159 -3.83 -3.29 -5.46
CA LEU A 159 -3.24 -2.39 -4.47
C LEU A 159 -1.76 -2.69 -4.20
N HIS A 160 -1.41 -3.97 -4.07
CA HIS A 160 -0.03 -4.40 -3.92
C HIS A 160 0.84 -3.96 -5.10
N ASN A 161 0.39 -4.21 -6.32
CA ASN A 161 1.16 -3.89 -7.52
C ASN A 161 1.32 -2.37 -7.73
N GLN A 162 0.32 -1.57 -7.38
CA GLN A 162 0.33 -0.12 -7.61
C GLN A 162 0.92 0.69 -6.45
N LYS A 163 0.80 0.20 -5.22
CA LYS A 163 1.17 0.94 -4.01
C LYS A 163 2.20 0.22 -3.13
N GLY A 164 2.39 -1.08 -3.32
CA GLY A 164 3.32 -1.88 -2.52
C GLY A 164 2.73 -2.36 -1.19
N TYR A 165 1.41 -2.21 -0.99
CA TYR A 165 0.76 -2.69 0.23
C TYR A 165 0.70 -4.22 0.24
N PRO A 166 1.11 -4.90 1.32
CA PRO A 166 1.09 -6.36 1.42
C PRO A 166 -0.35 -6.87 1.52
N THR A 167 -0.73 -7.83 0.67
CA THR A 167 -2.13 -8.28 0.49
C THR A 167 -2.71 -8.95 1.75
N ASP A 168 -1.86 -9.64 2.50
CA ASP A 168 -2.13 -10.32 3.76
C ASP A 168 -2.26 -9.38 4.97
N ARG A 169 -2.01 -8.08 4.79
CA ARG A 169 -2.19 -7.05 5.83
C ARG A 169 -3.25 -6.02 5.49
N ILE A 170 -3.93 -6.18 4.36
CA ILE A 170 -5.02 -5.31 3.94
C ILE A 170 -6.35 -5.97 4.34
N GLU A 171 -7.15 -5.24 5.09
CA GLU A 171 -8.58 -5.49 5.27
C GLU A 171 -9.36 -4.46 4.45
N LEU A 172 -10.34 -4.93 3.67
CA LEU A 172 -11.22 -4.06 2.90
C LEU A 172 -12.60 -4.05 3.56
N LEU A 173 -13.15 -2.87 3.77
CA LEU A 173 -14.43 -2.66 4.42
C LEU A 173 -15.38 -1.90 3.49
N TYR A 174 -16.62 -2.37 3.39
CA TYR A 174 -17.70 -1.67 2.70
C TYR A 174 -18.93 -1.63 3.60
N LYS A 175 -19.46 -0.41 3.86
CA LYS A 175 -20.58 -0.21 4.81
C LYS A 175 -20.35 -0.93 6.14
N ASP A 176 -19.15 -0.75 6.70
CA ASP A 176 -18.69 -1.36 7.96
C ASP A 176 -18.67 -2.89 7.98
N THR A 177 -18.82 -3.54 6.82
CA THR A 177 -18.73 -4.99 6.65
C THR A 177 -17.39 -5.37 6.05
N PRO A 178 -16.64 -6.32 6.66
CA PRO A 178 -15.37 -6.78 6.12
C PRO A 178 -15.59 -7.66 4.88
N LEU A 179 -14.68 -7.56 3.92
CA LEU A 179 -14.78 -8.24 2.64
C LEU A 179 -13.88 -9.48 2.60
N VAL A 180 -14.48 -10.64 2.30
CA VAL A 180 -13.77 -11.92 2.14
C VAL A 180 -13.08 -12.01 0.77
N ASN A 181 -11.80 -12.40 0.76
CA ASN A 181 -10.94 -12.42 -0.43
C ASN A 181 -11.51 -13.24 -1.60
N THR A 182 -12.22 -14.34 -1.30
CA THR A 182 -12.76 -15.27 -2.29
C THR A 182 -14.05 -14.80 -2.96
N ARG A 183 -14.69 -13.72 -2.47
CA ARG A 183 -15.93 -13.20 -3.04
C ARG A 183 -15.66 -12.12 -4.08
N HIS A 184 -16.57 -11.99 -5.04
CA HIS A 184 -16.60 -10.93 -6.03
C HIS A 184 -17.14 -9.62 -5.44
N LEU A 185 -16.70 -8.48 -5.98
CA LEU A 185 -17.17 -7.17 -5.52
C LEU A 185 -18.69 -6.98 -5.72
N PHE A 186 -19.25 -7.53 -6.80
CA PHE A 186 -20.69 -7.45 -7.06
C PHE A 186 -21.54 -8.19 -6.01
N GLU A 187 -21.00 -9.20 -5.32
CA GLU A 187 -21.73 -9.94 -4.26
C GLU A 187 -22.07 -9.01 -3.09
N TYR A 188 -21.22 -8.01 -2.83
CA TYR A 188 -21.44 -6.98 -1.83
C TYR A 188 -22.24 -5.78 -2.36
N LYS A 189 -22.74 -5.88 -3.61
CA LYS A 189 -23.42 -4.79 -4.32
C LYS A 189 -22.54 -3.53 -4.43
N ILE A 190 -21.23 -3.73 -4.56
CA ILE A 190 -20.26 -2.66 -4.81
C ILE A 190 -20.35 -2.30 -6.29
N GLY A 191 -20.76 -1.07 -6.58
CA GLY A 191 -20.93 -0.55 -7.93
C GLY A 191 -20.15 0.74 -8.18
N HIS A 192 -20.43 1.38 -9.31
CA HIS A 192 -19.82 2.65 -9.70
C HIS A 192 -19.97 3.73 -8.62
N LYS A 193 -18.88 4.46 -8.33
CA LYS A 193 -18.72 5.46 -7.26
C LYS A 193 -18.88 4.92 -5.83
N SER A 194 -18.78 3.60 -5.64
CA SER A 194 -18.73 3.03 -4.28
C SER A 194 -17.43 3.40 -3.58
N ARG A 195 -17.52 3.66 -2.27
CA ARG A 195 -16.38 3.97 -1.40
C ARG A 195 -16.10 2.77 -0.50
N LEU A 196 -14.89 2.22 -0.58
CA LEU A 196 -14.40 1.18 0.32
C LEU A 196 -13.32 1.77 1.23
N PHE A 197 -13.28 1.33 2.47
CA PHE A 197 -12.22 1.68 3.40
C PHE A 197 -11.13 0.61 3.38
N VAL A 198 -9.89 1.06 3.32
CA VAL A 198 -8.69 0.21 3.42
C VAL A 198 -8.17 0.33 4.84
N MET A 199 -8.19 -0.78 5.59
CA MET A 199 -7.56 -0.89 6.90
C MET A 199 -6.28 -1.72 6.74
N LEU A 200 -5.15 -1.15 7.16
CA LEU A 200 -3.84 -1.78 7.16
C LEU A 200 -3.48 -2.27 8.56
N HIS A 201 -3.08 -3.54 8.63
CA HIS A 201 -2.49 -4.14 9.81
C HIS A 201 -0.98 -3.94 9.78
N LEU A 202 -0.45 -3.09 10.66
CA LEU A 202 0.98 -2.80 10.73
C LEU A 202 1.65 -3.70 11.76
N TYR A 203 2.57 -4.54 11.32
CA TYR A 203 3.23 -5.52 12.19
C TYR A 203 4.64 -5.09 12.63
N TYR A 204 5.34 -4.29 11.83
CA TYR A 204 6.71 -3.84 12.10
C TYR A 204 7.66 -5.01 12.43
N ASP A 205 7.57 -6.05 11.62
CA ASP A 205 8.23 -7.35 11.78
C ASP A 205 9.54 -7.47 10.97
N ILE A 206 9.85 -6.47 10.15
CA ILE A 206 11.06 -6.42 9.33
C ILE A 206 12.06 -5.51 10.02
N LEU A 207 13.24 -6.02 10.39
CA LEU A 207 14.32 -5.18 10.86
C LEU A 207 15.22 -4.78 9.70
N VAL A 208 15.50 -3.48 9.56
CA VAL A 208 16.45 -2.95 8.57
C VAL A 208 17.61 -2.22 9.24
N HIS A 209 18.75 -2.23 8.57
CA HIS A 209 19.93 -1.46 8.93
C HIS A 209 19.95 -0.18 8.08
N VAL A 210 19.96 0.99 8.71
CA VAL A 210 20.07 2.26 7.98
C VAL A 210 21.44 2.84 8.18
N GLU A 211 22.28 2.74 7.15
CA GLU A 211 23.61 3.32 7.08
C GLU A 211 23.52 4.77 6.63
N CYS A 212 24.00 5.67 7.47
CA CYS A 212 23.89 7.10 7.23
C CYS A 212 25.24 7.71 6.84
N PHE A 213 25.23 8.72 5.98
CA PHE A 213 26.44 9.43 5.53
C PHE A 213 27.24 10.10 6.65
N TRP A 214 26.68 10.19 7.87
CA TRP A 214 27.37 10.63 9.07
C TRP A 214 28.09 9.50 9.83
N GLY A 215 28.25 8.32 9.23
CA GLY A 215 29.05 7.22 9.80
C GLY A 215 28.35 6.46 10.93
N GLN A 216 27.01 6.54 10.98
CA GLN A 216 26.19 5.80 11.93
C GLN A 216 25.29 4.80 11.23
N THR A 217 25.05 3.69 11.90
CA THR A 217 24.08 2.67 11.47
C THR A 217 22.97 2.56 12.51
N TYR A 218 21.72 2.69 12.09
CA TYR A 218 20.55 2.56 12.95
C TYR A 218 19.79 1.27 12.64
N HIS A 219 19.35 0.57 13.68
CA HIS A 219 18.50 -0.61 13.56
C HIS A 219 17.05 -0.22 13.78
N ILE A 220 16.19 -0.39 12.78
CA ILE A 220 14.80 0.08 12.82
C ILE A 220 13.88 -1.03 12.35
N TYR A 221 12.84 -1.30 13.14
CA TYR A 221 11.75 -2.16 12.71
C TYR A 221 10.80 -1.38 11.82
N VAL A 222 10.44 -1.99 10.69
CA VAL A 222 9.68 -1.36 9.63
C VAL A 222 8.55 -2.28 9.19
N ASP A 223 7.51 -1.66 8.62
CA ASP A 223 6.44 -2.37 7.93
C ASP A 223 6.56 -2.11 6.42
N PRO A 224 6.22 -3.07 5.54
CA PRO A 224 6.22 -2.83 4.09
C PRO A 224 5.38 -1.63 3.64
N CYS A 225 4.36 -1.24 4.42
CA CYS A 225 3.52 -0.06 4.15
C CYS A 225 4.20 1.28 4.49
N MET A 226 5.33 1.27 5.20
CA MET A 226 6.08 2.50 5.49
C MET A 226 6.70 3.06 4.20
N THR A 227 7.02 4.35 4.19
CA THR A 227 7.71 5.00 3.07
C THR A 227 9.16 5.34 3.43
N SER A 228 9.97 5.66 2.42
CA SER A 228 11.35 6.14 2.64
C SER A 228 11.38 7.40 3.52
N THR A 229 10.36 8.28 3.41
CA THR A 229 10.19 9.42 4.32
C THR A 229 10.05 8.99 5.78
N ASN A 230 9.28 7.93 6.05
CA ASN A 230 9.12 7.42 7.42
C ASN A 230 10.43 6.86 7.99
N ILE A 231 11.27 6.24 7.16
CA ILE A 231 12.60 5.76 7.58
C ILE A 231 13.49 6.93 8.00
N ILE A 232 13.62 7.93 7.12
CA ILE A 232 14.44 9.11 7.40
C ILE A 232 13.96 9.83 8.66
N TYR A 233 12.65 9.96 8.85
CA TYR A 233 12.10 10.53 10.07
C TYR A 233 12.53 9.78 11.33
N THR A 234 12.44 8.45 11.29
CA THR A 234 12.73 7.61 12.44
C THR A 234 14.22 7.68 12.79
N VAL A 235 15.08 7.66 11.78
CA VAL A 235 16.53 7.88 11.93
C VAL A 235 16.81 9.24 12.54
N LEU A 236 16.28 10.31 11.95
CA LEU A 236 16.56 11.67 12.40
C LEU A 236 16.02 11.93 13.81
N LYS A 237 14.87 11.36 14.18
CA LYS A 237 14.36 11.47 15.55
C LYS A 237 15.35 10.91 16.57
N ARG A 238 16.07 9.82 16.24
CA ARG A 238 17.16 9.29 17.08
C ARG A 238 18.39 10.20 17.11
N THR A 239 18.65 10.92 16.02
CA THR A 239 19.83 11.81 15.88
C THR A 239 19.66 13.16 16.57
N VAL A 240 18.47 13.76 16.47
CA VAL A 240 18.22 15.14 16.93
C VAL A 240 17.92 15.18 18.44
N GLY A 241 17.34 14.12 19.01
CA GLY A 241 17.08 13.99 20.46
C GLY A 241 15.63 13.60 20.77
N PRO A 242 15.36 12.98 21.94
CA PRO A 242 14.07 12.35 22.24
C PRO A 242 12.92 13.35 22.49
N ASP A 243 13.21 14.57 22.93
CA ASP A 243 12.19 15.54 23.37
C ASP A 243 11.61 16.42 22.26
N ILE A 244 12.16 16.33 21.04
CA ILE A 244 11.71 17.14 19.90
C ILE A 244 10.46 16.50 19.28
N LYS A 245 9.31 17.15 19.52
CA LYS A 245 8.00 16.66 19.06
C LYS A 245 7.83 16.73 17.54
N ASN A 246 8.40 17.74 16.88
CA ASN A 246 8.20 17.99 15.46
C ASN A 246 9.52 17.95 14.65
N VAL A 247 10.14 16.77 14.61
CA VAL A 247 11.36 16.52 13.81
C VAL A 247 11.10 16.76 12.31
N MET A 248 9.85 16.72 11.85
CA MET A 248 9.47 16.99 10.45
C MET A 248 9.69 18.44 10.04
N ALA A 249 9.21 19.39 10.84
CA ALA A 249 9.42 20.82 10.57
C ALA A 249 10.92 21.17 10.63
N LEU A 250 11.63 20.56 11.58
CA LEU A 250 13.07 20.70 11.73
C LEU A 250 13.83 20.17 10.50
N PHE A 251 13.39 19.02 9.97
CA PHE A 251 13.93 18.44 8.75
C PHE A 251 13.68 19.31 7.52
N GLU A 252 12.45 19.80 7.32
CA GLU A 252 12.12 20.61 6.15
C GLU A 252 12.90 21.94 6.10
N LEU A 253 13.32 22.46 7.25
CA LEU A 253 14.16 23.66 7.37
C LEU A 253 15.67 23.39 7.17
N TYR A 254 16.20 22.30 7.73
CA TYR A 254 17.66 22.09 7.80
C TYR A 254 18.21 21.03 6.83
N LEU A 255 17.39 20.10 6.34
CA LEU A 255 17.78 19.04 5.39
C LEU A 255 16.69 18.92 4.31
N PRO A 256 16.72 19.75 3.28
CA PRO A 256 15.68 19.75 2.26
C PRO A 256 15.57 18.37 1.59
N LYS A 257 14.34 17.88 1.36
CA LYS A 257 14.08 16.56 0.73
C LYS A 257 14.89 16.30 -0.54
N HIS A 258 15.13 17.34 -1.35
CA HIS A 258 15.87 17.25 -2.60
C HIS A 258 17.39 17.08 -2.44
N THR A 259 17.92 17.23 -1.22
CA THR A 259 19.35 17.05 -0.91
C THR A 259 19.68 15.64 -0.46
N LEU A 260 18.70 14.84 -0.05
CA LEU A 260 18.89 13.47 0.43
C LEU A 260 18.37 12.42 -0.55
N VAL A 261 19.05 11.29 -0.59
CA VAL A 261 18.64 10.10 -1.34
C VAL A 261 18.80 8.87 -0.45
N VAL A 262 17.78 8.00 -0.48
CA VAL A 262 17.82 6.67 0.14
C VAL A 262 18.07 5.65 -0.95
N TYR A 263 18.98 4.72 -0.71
CA TYR A 263 19.27 3.60 -1.59
C TYR A 263 18.92 2.29 -0.90
N HIS A 264 18.34 1.38 -1.65
CA HIS A 264 18.36 -0.04 -1.32
C HIS A 264 19.25 -0.74 -2.35
N LYS A 265 20.38 -1.29 -1.90
CA LYS A 265 21.44 -1.82 -2.76
C LYS A 265 22.03 -0.72 -3.68
N LYS A 266 21.63 -0.68 -4.94
CA LYS A 266 22.08 0.32 -5.94
C LYS A 266 20.94 1.18 -6.49
N ASN A 267 19.70 0.90 -6.09
CA ASN A 267 18.52 1.56 -6.64
C ASN A 267 18.11 2.71 -5.72
N PRO A 268 17.98 3.95 -6.24
CA PRO A 268 17.44 5.05 -5.47
C PRO A 268 15.96 4.79 -5.19
N MET A 269 15.55 5.06 -3.96
CA MET A 269 14.18 4.93 -3.52
C MET A 269 13.48 6.27 -3.57
N LYS A 270 12.24 6.27 -4.06
CA LYS A 270 11.38 7.44 -4.00
C LYS A 270 10.86 7.64 -2.58
N TRP A 271 10.67 8.90 -2.22
CA TRP A 271 10.26 9.32 -0.88
C TRP A 271 8.87 8.81 -0.49
N HIS A 272 7.92 8.89 -1.41
CA HIS A 272 6.49 8.59 -1.17
C HIS A 272 6.08 7.16 -1.49
N GLU A 273 6.99 6.35 -2.03
CA GLU A 273 6.70 4.95 -2.34
C GLU A 273 6.91 4.08 -1.09
N CYS A 274 6.07 3.06 -0.97
CA CYS A 274 6.15 2.14 0.15
C CYS A 274 7.36 1.22 0.01
N LEU A 275 7.94 0.79 1.14
CA LEU A 275 9.08 -0.13 1.18
C LEU A 275 8.76 -1.46 0.49
N GLY A 276 7.49 -1.88 0.49
CA GLY A 276 7.03 -3.07 -0.24
C GLY A 276 7.30 -3.02 -1.75
N MET A 277 7.32 -1.83 -2.37
CA MET A 277 7.68 -1.69 -3.81
C MET A 277 9.14 -2.07 -4.08
N TYR A 278 10.01 -1.99 -3.08
CA TYR A 278 11.44 -2.27 -3.17
C TYR A 278 11.81 -3.66 -2.65
N GLN A 279 10.80 -4.48 -2.28
CA GLN A 279 10.96 -5.84 -1.75
C GLN A 279 11.98 -5.90 -0.61
N ILE A 280 11.90 -4.93 0.30
CA ILE A 280 12.75 -4.87 1.49
C ILE A 280 12.42 -6.05 2.39
N LYS A 281 13.45 -6.75 2.85
CA LYS A 281 13.34 -7.95 3.69
C LYS A 281 14.03 -7.71 5.03
N ASP A 282 13.83 -8.64 5.96
CA ASP A 282 14.53 -8.63 7.23
C ASP A 282 16.05 -8.69 7.02
N GLY A 283 16.79 -7.86 7.76
CA GLY A 283 18.23 -7.66 7.61
C GLY A 283 18.66 -6.82 6.40
N SER A 284 17.75 -6.24 5.62
CA SER A 284 18.11 -5.36 4.50
C SER A 284 18.84 -4.10 4.99
N THR A 285 19.89 -3.70 4.26
CA THR A 285 20.59 -2.43 4.48
C THR A 285 20.08 -1.34 3.54
N LEU A 286 19.71 -0.19 4.11
CA LEU A 286 19.32 1.04 3.43
C LEU A 286 20.41 2.08 3.64
N THR A 287 20.88 2.72 2.57
CA THR A 287 21.92 3.76 2.66
C THR A 287 21.30 5.13 2.46
N VAL A 288 21.50 6.04 3.41
CA VAL A 288 21.07 7.44 3.33
C VAL A 288 22.29 8.32 3.06
N THR A 289 22.24 9.09 1.97
CA THR A 289 23.33 9.98 1.58
C THR A 289 22.82 11.30 1.01
N THR A 290 23.69 12.31 0.93
CA THR A 290 23.37 13.55 0.21
C THR A 290 23.65 13.40 -1.28
N VAL A 291 22.90 14.13 -2.12
CA VAL A 291 23.12 14.19 -3.58
C VAL A 291 24.53 14.68 -3.90
N GLY A 292 25.02 15.67 -3.14
CA GLY A 292 26.36 16.23 -3.29
C GLY A 292 27.45 15.20 -3.01
N MET A 293 27.33 14.48 -1.90
CA MET A 293 28.28 13.44 -1.51
C MET A 293 28.27 12.25 -2.48
N PHE A 294 27.08 11.78 -2.86
CA PHE A 294 26.94 10.63 -3.76
C PHE A 294 27.59 10.87 -5.12
N ASN A 295 27.33 12.04 -5.71
CA ASN A 295 27.88 12.42 -7.01
C ASN A 295 29.29 13.03 -6.94
N LYS A 296 29.90 13.06 -5.73
CA LYS A 296 31.21 13.67 -5.46
C LYS A 296 31.32 15.11 -5.98
N LEU A 297 30.26 15.89 -5.84
CA LEU A 297 30.18 17.25 -6.36
C LEU A 297 30.95 18.20 -5.44
N ALA A 298 32.06 18.76 -5.94
CA ALA A 298 32.83 19.81 -5.26
C ALA A 298 33.02 19.52 -3.76
N LEU A 299 33.56 18.34 -3.48
CA LEU A 299 33.84 17.88 -2.12
C LEU A 299 34.99 18.67 -1.51
N GLN A 300 34.84 19.01 -0.25
CA GLN A 300 35.83 19.73 0.55
C GLN A 300 35.86 19.20 1.97
N THR A 301 36.99 19.38 2.63
CA THR A 301 37.18 18.92 4.01
C THR A 301 37.11 20.08 4.97
N ILE A 302 36.20 20.04 5.93
CA ILE A 302 36.02 21.08 6.95
C ILE A 302 36.64 20.60 8.27
N PRO A 303 37.67 21.30 8.78
CA PRO A 303 38.17 21.06 10.12
C PRO A 303 37.23 21.68 11.17
N VAL A 304 36.79 20.86 12.12
CA VAL A 304 35.88 21.24 13.20
C VAL A 304 36.53 20.97 14.55
N THR A 305 36.79 22.02 15.31
CA THR A 305 37.40 21.95 16.65
C THR A 305 36.31 21.94 17.71
N MET A 306 36.32 20.93 18.59
CA MET A 306 35.38 20.79 19.70
C MET A 306 35.84 21.60 20.93
N ASP A 307 34.98 21.77 21.93
CA ASP A 307 35.28 22.50 23.18
C ASP A 307 36.48 21.92 23.97
N ASP A 308 36.77 20.63 23.79
CA ASP A 308 37.93 19.94 24.38
C ASP A 308 39.26 20.19 23.65
N GLY A 309 39.23 20.98 22.57
CA GLY A 309 40.38 21.29 21.72
C GLY A 309 40.67 20.24 20.62
N VAL A 310 39.92 19.14 20.56
CA VAL A 310 40.12 18.09 19.54
C VAL A 310 39.55 18.55 18.20
N THR A 311 40.36 18.52 17.15
CA THR A 311 39.93 18.87 15.78
C THR A 311 39.59 17.60 14.98
N ASN A 312 38.34 17.50 14.57
CA ASN A 312 37.85 16.46 13.66
C ASN A 312 37.71 17.00 12.24
N THR A 313 38.00 16.19 11.23
CA THR A 313 37.84 16.59 9.82
C THR A 313 36.61 15.95 9.20
N VAL A 314 35.82 16.75 8.50
CA VAL A 314 34.52 16.34 7.97
C VAL A 314 34.46 16.66 6.48
N SER A 315 34.28 15.64 5.64
CA SER A 315 34.10 15.85 4.19
C SER A 315 32.65 16.19 3.84
N VAL A 316 32.39 17.26 3.10
CA VAL A 316 31.05 17.67 2.63
C VAL A 316 31.13 18.29 1.23
N SER A 317 30.01 18.35 0.52
CA SER A 317 29.89 19.13 -0.72
C SER A 317 29.70 20.61 -0.41
N GLN A 318 30.16 21.51 -1.30
CA GLN A 318 29.80 22.94 -1.22
C GLN A 318 28.28 23.19 -1.29
N PHE A 319 27.52 22.27 -1.89
CA PHE A 319 26.07 22.37 -2.05
C PHE A 319 25.30 21.80 -0.85
N ASP A 320 25.97 21.11 0.06
CA ASP A 320 25.35 20.62 1.29
C ASP A 320 25.09 21.80 2.25
N CYS A 321 24.09 21.64 3.13
CA CYS A 321 23.82 22.58 4.22
C CYS A 321 24.74 22.33 5.41
N TRP A 322 24.96 23.35 6.25
CA TRP A 322 25.75 23.22 7.49
C TRP A 322 25.20 22.18 8.47
N SER A 323 23.91 21.87 8.41
CA SER A 323 23.29 20.72 9.08
C SER A 323 23.99 19.39 8.79
N THR A 324 24.54 19.21 7.58
CA THR A 324 25.31 18.01 7.18
C THR A 324 26.60 17.89 7.98
N VAL A 325 27.26 19.02 8.25
CA VAL A 325 28.45 19.08 9.10
C VAL A 325 28.07 18.73 10.54
N ALA A 326 27.00 19.32 11.07
CA ALA A 326 26.49 19.02 12.40
C ALA A 326 26.12 17.52 12.57
N LEU A 327 25.48 16.92 11.57
CA LEU A 327 25.18 15.48 11.55
C LEU A 327 26.44 14.62 11.59
N LYS A 328 27.48 14.99 10.83
CA LYS A 328 28.77 14.28 10.86
C LYS A 328 29.48 14.42 12.20
N ILE A 329 29.40 15.58 12.85
CA ILE A 329 29.90 15.76 14.22
C ILE A 329 29.10 14.93 15.22
N HIS A 330 27.77 14.84 15.09
CA HIS A 330 26.96 13.88 15.85
C HIS A 330 27.46 12.45 15.65
N GLY A 331 27.75 12.07 14.41
CA GLY A 331 28.29 10.75 14.08
C GLY A 331 29.59 10.42 14.81
N ILE A 332 30.48 11.40 14.98
CA ILE A 332 31.77 11.23 15.65
C ILE A 332 31.60 11.23 17.19
N THR A 333 30.89 12.23 17.71
CA THR A 333 30.80 12.52 19.15
C THR A 333 29.70 11.76 19.88
N ARG A 334 28.73 11.18 19.14
CA ARG A 334 27.47 10.59 19.66
C ARG A 334 26.55 11.58 20.39
N LEU A 335 26.84 12.88 20.33
CA LEU A 335 26.02 13.91 20.98
C LEU A 335 24.79 14.23 20.14
N PRO A 336 23.59 14.33 20.73
CA PRO A 336 22.37 14.74 20.02
C PRO A 336 22.56 16.04 19.22
N MET A 337 22.04 16.07 17.99
CA MET A 337 22.27 17.18 17.07
C MET A 337 21.71 18.51 17.60
N ASN A 338 20.66 18.49 18.43
CA ASN A 338 20.07 19.69 19.04
C ASN A 338 21.01 20.42 20.02
N LEU A 339 21.98 19.72 20.60
CA LEU A 339 22.95 20.29 21.52
C LEU A 339 24.15 20.91 20.80
N ILE A 340 24.35 20.60 19.52
CA ILE A 340 25.50 21.06 18.75
C ILE A 340 25.24 22.47 18.23
N ARG A 341 26.20 23.37 18.44
CA ARG A 341 26.25 24.71 17.84
C ARG A 341 27.57 24.89 17.09
N LEU A 342 27.50 25.46 15.89
CA LEU A 342 28.68 25.67 15.05
C LEU A 342 28.98 27.17 14.94
N TYR A 343 30.25 27.54 15.05
CA TYR A 343 30.72 28.91 14.99
C TYR A 343 31.82 29.08 13.96
N LYS A 344 31.70 30.14 13.15
CA LYS A 344 32.74 30.62 12.23
C LYS A 344 33.13 32.03 12.64
N SER A 345 34.40 32.24 12.98
CA SER A 345 34.91 33.55 13.43
C SER A 345 34.06 34.18 14.56
N ARG A 346 33.67 33.36 15.56
CA ARG A 346 32.79 33.73 16.69
C ARG A 346 31.34 34.10 16.33
N LYS A 347 30.92 33.93 15.08
CA LYS A 347 29.53 34.06 14.67
C LYS A 347 28.89 32.68 14.55
N GLU A 348 27.71 32.50 15.14
CA GLU A 348 26.94 31.27 15.02
C GLU A 348 26.49 31.04 13.56
N ILE A 349 26.56 29.80 13.13
CA ILE A 349 26.22 29.36 11.78
C ILE A 349 24.79 28.84 11.76
N ASP A 350 23.98 29.34 10.83
CA ASP A 350 22.65 28.80 10.57
C ASP A 350 22.76 27.48 9.80
N PHE A 351 22.16 26.42 10.35
CA PHE A 351 22.20 25.08 9.76
C PHE A 351 21.49 24.97 8.41
N SER A 352 20.61 25.90 8.08
CA SER A 352 19.89 25.93 6.79
C SER A 352 20.74 26.52 5.66
N GLU A 353 21.80 27.27 5.99
CA GLU A 353 22.69 27.86 4.99
C GLU A 353 23.55 26.78 4.33
N THR A 354 23.87 26.98 3.04
CA THR A 354 24.80 26.13 2.32
C THR A 354 26.22 26.36 2.84
N VAL A 355 27.04 25.31 2.82
CA VAL A 355 28.46 25.40 3.16
C VAL A 355 29.16 26.40 2.23
N GLY A 356 28.84 26.35 0.93
CA GLY A 356 29.31 27.28 -0.09
C GLY A 356 30.83 27.24 -0.30
N GLY A 357 31.30 28.22 -1.09
CA GLY A 357 32.69 28.62 -1.32
C GLY A 357 33.70 27.49 -1.51
N MET A 358 34.14 27.19 -2.73
CA MET A 358 35.23 26.23 -2.92
C MET A 358 36.59 26.87 -2.61
N TRP A 359 37.36 26.29 -1.69
CA TRP A 359 38.69 26.80 -1.31
C TRP A 359 39.80 26.16 -2.14
N ASN A 360 40.79 26.96 -2.56
CA ASN A 360 41.87 26.52 -3.46
C ASN A 360 42.69 25.34 -2.92
N SER A 361 42.73 25.15 -1.60
CA SER A 361 43.40 24.03 -0.93
C SER A 361 42.53 22.77 -0.78
N GLY A 362 41.24 22.82 -1.15
CA GLY A 362 40.26 21.76 -0.85
C GLY A 362 39.89 21.63 0.64
N ILE A 363 40.46 22.51 1.48
CA ILE A 363 40.21 22.57 2.92
C ILE A 363 39.36 23.81 3.20
N GLY A 364 38.21 23.59 3.82
CA GLY A 364 37.28 24.62 4.22
C GLY A 364 37.67 25.39 5.47
N PRO A 365 36.83 26.34 5.91
CA PRO A 365 37.12 27.19 7.06
C PRO A 365 37.20 26.36 8.33
N HIS A 366 38.07 26.77 9.25
CA HIS A 366 38.08 26.23 10.61
C HIS A 366 36.79 26.63 11.34
N ILE A 367 36.04 25.63 11.77
CA ILE A 367 34.79 25.77 12.49
C ILE A 367 34.99 25.34 13.93
N MET A 368 34.40 26.06 14.88
CA MET A 368 34.33 25.64 16.27
C MET A 368 32.96 25.04 16.55
N ALA A 369 32.92 23.85 17.14
CA ALA A 369 31.69 23.19 17.59
C ALA A 369 31.61 23.25 19.11
N SER A 370 30.56 23.86 19.62
CA SER A 370 30.30 23.98 21.05
C SER A 370 29.02 23.26 21.45
N ILE A 371 28.99 22.75 22.68
CA ILE A 371 27.85 22.04 23.24
C ILE A 371 27.00 22.99 24.08
N SER A 372 25.73 23.18 23.70
CA SER A 372 24.79 23.96 24.50
C SER A 372 24.46 23.21 25.80
N GLN A 373 25.01 23.67 26.93
CA GLN A 373 24.81 23.06 28.25
C GLN A 373 23.41 23.31 28.84
N ALA A 374 22.65 24.29 28.33
CA ALA A 374 21.42 24.78 28.94
C ALA A 374 20.23 23.80 28.86
N GLN A 375 20.32 22.70 28.09
CA GLN A 375 19.20 21.77 27.85
C GLN A 375 19.61 20.30 27.74
N ILE A 376 20.65 19.86 28.44
CA ILE A 376 21.03 18.45 28.37
C ILE A 376 20.09 17.60 29.23
N ASP A 377 19.33 16.70 28.59
CA ASP A 377 18.45 15.74 29.27
C ASP A 377 19.26 14.90 30.27
N PRO A 378 18.77 14.66 31.51
CA PRO A 378 19.42 13.79 32.49
C PRO A 378 19.79 12.41 31.93
N ASP A 379 19.04 11.86 30.97
CA ASP A 379 19.38 10.59 30.34
C ASP A 379 20.66 10.69 29.46
N THR A 380 21.01 11.88 28.98
CA THR A 380 22.22 12.12 28.18
C THR A 380 23.42 12.41 29.08
N LEU A 381 23.21 13.15 30.18
CA LEU A 381 24.31 13.58 31.07
C LEU A 381 24.72 12.52 32.10
N TYR A 382 23.75 11.85 32.74
CA TYR A 382 23.96 10.86 33.81
C TYR A 382 23.25 9.53 33.52
N GLY A 383 22.88 9.28 32.27
CA GLY A 383 22.20 8.06 31.88
C GLY A 383 23.09 6.85 32.05
N VAL A 384 22.54 5.81 32.67
CA VAL A 384 23.19 4.49 32.70
C VAL A 384 22.86 3.75 31.41
N GLU A 385 23.84 3.02 30.89
CA GLU A 385 23.67 2.18 29.71
C GLU A 385 22.91 0.91 30.08
N LEU A 386 21.76 0.71 29.42
CA LEU A 386 20.94 -0.47 29.54
C LEU A 386 21.05 -1.25 28.23
N ASN A 387 21.52 -2.48 28.32
CA ASN A 387 21.61 -3.39 27.18
C ASN A 387 20.28 -4.13 27.03
N ILE A 388 19.56 -3.94 25.92
CA ILE A 388 18.23 -4.50 25.71
C ILE A 388 18.26 -5.45 24.50
N ILE A 389 17.92 -6.71 24.76
CA ILE A 389 17.78 -7.75 23.75
C ILE A 389 16.39 -7.62 23.11
N LEU A 390 16.38 -7.23 21.83
CA LEU A 390 15.14 -7.01 21.07
C LEU A 390 14.59 -8.29 20.43
N GLY A 391 15.42 -9.33 20.31
CA GLY A 391 15.14 -10.55 19.54
C GLY A 391 16.22 -10.79 18.49
N THR A 392 16.23 -11.98 17.86
CA THR A 392 17.12 -12.35 16.72
C THR A 392 18.63 -12.07 16.92
N GLY A 393 19.12 -12.07 18.16
CA GLY A 393 20.53 -11.82 18.49
C GLY A 393 20.93 -10.35 18.47
N ILE A 394 19.97 -9.43 18.39
CA ILE A 394 20.21 -7.99 18.28
C ILE A 394 19.97 -7.33 19.63
N SER A 395 21.00 -6.64 20.09
CA SER A 395 21.00 -5.84 21.31
C SER A 395 21.04 -4.35 20.97
N GLU A 396 20.14 -3.58 21.56
CA GLU A 396 20.19 -2.13 21.51
C GLU A 396 20.60 -1.58 22.88
N VAL A 397 21.60 -0.71 22.88
CA VAL A 397 22.04 -0.03 24.11
C VAL A 397 21.33 1.31 24.19
N ILE A 398 20.62 1.53 25.29
CA ILE A 398 19.97 2.82 25.55
C ILE A 398 20.53 3.45 26.81
N ARG A 399 20.71 4.78 26.80
CA ARG A 399 21.05 5.54 28.01
C ARG A 399 19.78 6.06 28.67
N CYS A 400 19.60 5.79 29.95
CA CYS A 400 18.46 6.26 30.75
C CYS A 400 18.94 6.66 32.14
N ALA A 401 18.48 7.79 32.67
CA ALA A 401 18.82 8.17 34.04
C ALA A 401 18.26 7.15 35.04
N ALA A 402 19.04 6.81 36.07
CA ALA A 402 18.67 5.75 37.02
C ALA A 402 17.36 6.03 37.80
N THR A 403 16.93 7.31 37.85
CA THR A 403 15.66 7.76 38.46
C THR A 403 14.43 7.50 37.58
N ARG A 404 14.62 7.18 36.30
CA ARG A 404 13.54 6.88 35.35
C ARG A 404 12.86 5.56 35.70
N LYS A 405 11.59 5.44 35.33
CA LYS A 405 10.77 4.23 35.56
C LYS A 405 10.95 3.23 34.41
N ILE A 406 10.72 1.95 34.67
CA ILE A 406 10.75 0.93 33.62
C ILE A 406 9.75 1.22 32.48
N LYS A 407 8.59 1.84 32.76
CA LYS A 407 7.67 2.27 31.69
C LYS A 407 8.23 3.36 30.78
N THR A 408 9.11 4.24 31.28
CA THR A 408 9.74 5.28 30.46
C THR A 408 10.85 4.70 29.58
N VAL A 409 11.55 3.66 30.07
CA VAL A 409 12.47 2.84 29.25
C VAL A 409 11.73 2.24 28.05
N LYS A 410 10.56 1.61 28.28
CA LYS A 410 9.72 1.08 27.20
C LYS A 410 9.24 2.15 26.22
N LYS A 411 8.86 3.33 26.74
CA LYS A 411 8.47 4.47 25.90
C LYS A 411 9.64 4.94 25.03
N ARG A 412 10.84 5.04 25.61
CA ARG A 412 12.08 5.41 24.90
C ARG A 412 12.42 4.41 23.80
N LEU A 413 12.33 3.11 24.06
CA LEU A 413 12.45 2.07 23.03
C LEU A 413 11.46 2.29 21.88
N GLN A 414 10.20 2.60 22.21
CA GLN A 414 9.18 2.88 21.21
C GLN A 414 9.46 4.16 20.42
N ASP A 415 9.99 5.20 21.08
CA ASP A 415 10.38 6.45 20.45
C ASP A 415 11.60 6.30 19.54
N MET A 416 12.50 5.36 19.86
CA MET A 416 13.58 4.93 18.98
C MET A 416 13.00 4.16 17.79
N GLY A 417 11.90 3.43 17.93
CA GLY A 417 11.27 2.70 16.82
C GLY A 417 11.27 1.20 17.01
N VAL A 418 11.43 0.73 18.25
CA VAL A 418 11.06 -0.64 18.64
C VAL A 418 9.53 -0.70 18.74
N PRO A 419 8.85 -1.46 17.88
CA PRO A 419 7.42 -1.36 17.69
C PRO A 419 6.71 -1.98 18.88
N ASN A 420 5.68 -1.29 19.37
CA ASN A 420 4.86 -1.74 20.50
C ASN A 420 5.68 -2.10 21.77
N ALA A 421 6.88 -1.53 21.97
CA ALA A 421 7.73 -1.83 23.14
C ALA A 421 7.01 -1.64 24.50
N SER A 422 6.02 -0.74 24.55
CA SER A 422 5.13 -0.54 25.72
C SER A 422 4.27 -1.76 26.08
N VAL A 423 4.01 -2.67 25.15
CA VAL A 423 3.22 -3.90 25.34
C VAL A 423 4.09 -5.04 25.87
N TYR A 424 5.39 -5.04 25.56
CA TYR A 424 6.33 -6.05 26.04
C TYR A 424 6.62 -5.86 27.53
N ASP A 425 6.84 -6.96 28.23
CA ASP A 425 7.40 -6.96 29.58
C ASP A 425 8.92 -7.03 29.51
N ILE A 426 9.61 -6.28 30.38
CA ILE A 426 11.08 -6.31 30.49
C ILE A 426 11.45 -7.27 31.61
N TYR A 427 12.42 -8.15 31.33
CA TYR A 427 12.98 -9.11 32.27
C TYR A 427 14.49 -8.89 32.45
N ALA A 428 14.98 -8.97 33.67
CA ALA A 428 16.40 -9.09 33.99
C ALA A 428 16.60 -10.45 34.68
N ASP A 429 17.51 -11.29 34.19
CA ASP A 429 17.79 -12.63 34.73
C ASP A 429 16.56 -13.50 35.04
N GLY A 430 15.55 -13.43 34.16
CA GLY A 430 14.30 -14.19 34.32
C GLY A 430 13.26 -13.54 35.24
N THR A 431 13.59 -12.44 35.93
CA THR A 431 12.66 -11.70 36.81
C THR A 431 12.00 -10.55 36.06
N LYS A 432 10.67 -10.43 36.18
CA LYS A 432 9.90 -9.35 35.54
C LYS A 432 10.12 -8.03 36.29
N LEU A 433 10.54 -6.99 35.58
CA LEU A 433 10.67 -5.66 36.14
C LEU A 433 9.29 -4.95 36.18
N PRO A 434 8.87 -4.36 37.32
CA PRO A 434 7.61 -3.63 37.43
C PRO A 434 7.66 -2.30 36.69
N ASN A 435 6.61 -1.97 35.94
CA ASN A 435 6.53 -0.77 35.11
C ASN A 435 6.75 0.55 35.89
N ASP A 436 6.33 0.60 37.16
CA ASP A 436 6.46 1.79 38.00
C ASP A 436 7.70 1.83 38.88
N GLY A 437 8.48 0.75 38.93
CA GLY A 437 9.77 0.74 39.61
C GLY A 437 10.80 1.60 38.90
N LYS A 438 11.66 2.28 39.65
CA LYS A 438 12.78 3.03 39.09
C LYS A 438 13.91 2.08 38.71
N ILE A 439 14.74 2.45 37.75
CA ILE A 439 15.87 1.61 37.31
C ILE A 439 16.78 1.31 38.52
N ALA A 440 17.16 2.33 39.30
CA ALA A 440 18.02 2.15 40.48
C ALA A 440 17.43 1.22 41.56
N ASP A 441 16.10 1.10 41.64
CA ASP A 441 15.43 0.35 42.71
C ASP A 441 15.19 -1.12 42.32
N VAL A 442 15.29 -1.46 41.03
CA VAL A 442 14.87 -2.77 40.49
C VAL A 442 16.02 -3.46 39.74
N LEU A 443 17.04 -2.73 39.32
CA LEU A 443 18.22 -3.27 38.64
C LEU A 443 19.45 -3.05 39.52
N ASP A 444 19.94 -4.13 40.12
CA ASP A 444 21.15 -4.12 40.94
C ASP A 444 22.42 -3.94 40.08
N ASP A 445 22.48 -4.63 38.93
CA ASP A 445 23.55 -4.48 37.94
C ASP A 445 22.97 -4.10 36.58
N THR A 446 23.28 -2.89 36.11
CA THR A 446 22.78 -2.35 34.83
C THR A 446 23.44 -2.96 33.60
N ARG A 447 24.52 -3.73 33.78
CA ARG A 447 25.19 -4.47 32.69
C ARG A 447 24.44 -5.74 32.32
N VAL A 448 23.53 -6.21 33.18
CA VAL A 448 22.70 -7.39 32.91
C VAL A 448 21.80 -7.10 31.69
N PRO A 449 21.81 -8.00 30.68
CA PRO A 449 21.00 -7.80 29.50
C PRO A 449 19.50 -7.96 29.80
N LEU A 450 18.73 -6.98 29.35
CA LEU A 450 17.28 -6.92 29.54
C LEU A 450 16.56 -7.58 28.38
N ASN A 451 15.68 -8.54 28.67
CA ASN A 451 14.92 -9.28 27.66
C ASN A 451 13.48 -8.76 27.53
N LEU A 452 13.03 -8.56 26.30
CA LEU A 452 11.62 -8.28 26.00
C LEU A 452 10.84 -9.59 25.84
N LYS A 453 9.75 -9.75 26.59
CA LYS A 453 8.83 -10.89 26.45
C LYS A 453 7.39 -10.43 26.30
N LEU A 454 6.69 -10.95 25.29
CA LEU A 454 5.29 -10.67 25.04
C LEU A 454 4.40 -11.70 25.75
N LYS A 455 3.74 -11.32 26.85
CA LYS A 455 2.79 -12.22 27.54
C LYS A 455 1.37 -12.07 27.01
N SER A 456 0.93 -10.83 26.84
CA SER A 456 -0.41 -10.53 26.35
C SER A 456 -0.44 -9.22 25.60
N TYR A 457 -1.30 -9.10 24.60
CA TYR A 457 -1.40 -7.92 23.76
C TYR A 457 -2.85 -7.58 23.44
N PRO A 458 -3.17 -6.28 23.30
CA PRO A 458 -4.51 -5.85 22.99
C PRO A 458 -4.87 -6.24 21.55
N ILE A 459 -6.11 -6.66 21.34
CA ILE A 459 -6.72 -6.93 20.03
C ILE A 459 -8.16 -6.41 20.04
N PHE A 460 -8.75 -6.28 18.86
CA PHE A 460 -10.11 -5.77 18.69
C PHE A 460 -10.97 -6.79 17.97
N ILE A 461 -12.10 -7.16 18.57
CA ILE A 461 -13.06 -8.11 17.97
C ILE A 461 -14.30 -7.37 17.52
N HIS A 462 -14.56 -7.42 16.23
CA HIS A 462 -15.71 -6.81 15.59
C HIS A 462 -16.81 -7.85 15.48
N SER A 463 -17.92 -7.59 16.15
CA SER A 463 -19.13 -8.40 16.01
C SER A 463 -19.96 -7.95 14.79
N PRO A 464 -20.82 -8.82 14.23
CA PRO A 464 -21.70 -8.44 13.11
C PRO A 464 -22.63 -7.28 13.40
N LYS A 465 -22.91 -6.98 14.68
CA LYS A 465 -23.75 -5.87 15.13
C LYS A 465 -22.95 -4.57 15.35
N THR A 466 -21.81 -4.43 14.67
CA THR A 466 -20.88 -3.28 14.74
C THR A 466 -20.32 -2.93 16.13
N ILE A 467 -20.54 -3.79 17.15
CA ILE A 467 -19.91 -3.64 18.46
C ILE A 467 -18.46 -4.13 18.37
N ILE A 468 -17.53 -3.31 18.88
CA ILE A 468 -16.10 -3.61 18.96
C ILE A 468 -15.72 -3.95 20.39
N TYR A 469 -15.27 -5.17 20.62
CA TYR A 469 -14.78 -5.63 21.91
C TYR A 469 -13.26 -5.52 21.96
N LYS A 470 -12.75 -4.68 22.87
CA LYS A 470 -11.32 -4.70 23.22
C LYS A 470 -11.06 -5.88 24.15
N MET A 471 -10.10 -6.75 23.78
CA MET A 471 -9.64 -7.85 24.63
C MET A 471 -8.13 -7.99 24.57
N PHE A 472 -7.57 -8.83 25.44
CA PHE A 472 -6.14 -9.15 25.44
C PHE A 472 -5.95 -10.61 25.04
N ALA A 473 -5.25 -10.86 23.94
CA ALA A 473 -4.76 -12.19 23.57
C ALA A 473 -3.54 -12.54 24.42
N HIS A 474 -3.41 -13.79 24.83
CA HIS A 474 -2.20 -14.31 25.49
C HIS A 474 -1.35 -15.03 24.45
N ALA A 475 -0.05 -14.69 24.36
CA ALA A 475 0.79 -15.12 23.24
C ALA A 475 0.86 -16.66 23.09
N HIS A 476 0.95 -17.37 24.22
CA HIS A 476 1.11 -18.83 24.25
C HIS A 476 -0.18 -19.60 24.52
N GLU A 477 -1.36 -18.94 24.52
CA GLU A 477 -2.61 -19.69 24.63
C GLU A 477 -2.93 -20.38 23.30
N SER A 478 -3.53 -21.57 23.36
CA SER A 478 -4.05 -22.26 22.16
C SER A 478 -5.17 -21.46 21.50
N LEU A 479 -5.31 -21.55 20.17
CA LEU A 479 -6.41 -20.95 19.44
C LEU A 479 -7.80 -21.42 19.94
N ALA A 480 -7.94 -22.66 20.42
CA ALA A 480 -9.18 -23.16 21.04
C ALA A 480 -9.59 -22.37 22.28
N THR A 481 -8.66 -22.24 23.24
CA THR A 481 -8.86 -21.44 24.46
C THR A 481 -9.20 -20.00 24.11
N PHE A 482 -8.49 -19.42 23.14
CA PHE A 482 -8.76 -18.08 22.66
C PHE A 482 -10.19 -17.94 22.10
N LYS A 483 -10.63 -18.84 21.21
CA LYS A 483 -12.01 -18.89 20.68
C LYS A 483 -13.07 -18.97 21.79
N VAL A 484 -12.83 -19.76 22.85
CA VAL A 484 -13.73 -19.84 24.01
C VAL A 484 -13.82 -18.49 24.73
N ARG A 485 -12.70 -17.80 24.96
CA ARG A 485 -12.71 -16.47 25.57
C ARG A 485 -13.45 -15.44 24.72
N ILE A 486 -13.35 -15.53 23.38
CA ILE A 486 -14.12 -14.69 22.47
C ILE A 486 -15.62 -14.95 22.65
N GLN A 487 -16.04 -16.21 22.68
CA GLN A 487 -17.43 -16.58 22.91
C GLN A 487 -17.94 -16.05 24.26
N MET A 488 -17.16 -16.17 25.33
CA MET A 488 -17.53 -15.64 26.65
C MET A 488 -17.65 -14.11 26.65
N LYS A 489 -16.75 -13.41 25.92
CA LYS A 489 -16.75 -11.94 25.88
C LYS A 489 -17.86 -11.36 25.02
N THR A 490 -18.18 -12.02 23.91
CA THR A 490 -19.14 -11.53 22.90
C THR A 490 -20.55 -12.12 23.05
N GLY A 491 -20.68 -13.24 23.75
CA GLY A 491 -21.92 -14.03 23.80
C GLY A 491 -22.23 -14.79 22.49
N LEU A 492 -21.36 -14.70 21.47
CA LEU A 492 -21.58 -15.33 20.17
C LEU A 492 -20.90 -16.70 20.11
N SER A 493 -21.67 -17.73 19.72
CA SER A 493 -21.16 -19.10 19.64
C SER A 493 -20.16 -19.28 18.51
N ILE A 494 -18.94 -19.75 18.81
CA ILE A 494 -17.91 -20.00 17.79
C ILE A 494 -18.30 -21.11 16.78
N LYS A 495 -19.36 -21.88 17.07
CA LYS A 495 -19.94 -22.87 16.14
C LYS A 495 -20.64 -22.22 14.94
N HIS A 496 -21.13 -20.99 15.11
CA HIS A 496 -21.88 -20.24 14.10
C HIS A 496 -21.10 -19.08 13.50
N TYR A 497 -19.88 -18.83 13.95
CA TYR A 497 -19.04 -17.73 13.48
C TYR A 497 -17.64 -18.22 13.13
N ASP A 498 -17.05 -17.63 12.09
CA ASP A 498 -15.64 -17.75 11.75
C ASP A 498 -14.89 -16.46 12.09
N LEU A 499 -13.58 -16.61 12.32
CA LEU A 499 -12.66 -15.49 12.53
C LEU A 499 -12.07 -15.09 11.18
N LEU A 500 -12.32 -13.86 10.76
CA LEU A 500 -11.78 -13.27 9.54
C LEU A 500 -10.71 -12.22 9.89
N ILE A 501 -9.55 -12.30 9.25
CA ILE A 501 -8.43 -11.34 9.36
C ILE A 501 -7.86 -11.08 7.97
N SER A 502 -7.68 -9.81 7.60
CA SER A 502 -7.17 -9.39 6.29
C SER A 502 -7.89 -10.09 5.12
N GLY A 503 -9.20 -10.24 5.23
CA GLY A 503 -10.07 -10.93 4.26
C GLY A 503 -9.88 -12.45 4.15
N GLU A 504 -9.10 -13.09 5.02
CA GLU A 504 -8.90 -14.54 5.09
C GLU A 504 -9.45 -15.13 6.38
N LEU A 505 -9.96 -16.37 6.30
CA LEU A 505 -10.43 -17.11 7.47
C LEU A 505 -9.24 -17.74 8.18
N ILE A 506 -9.27 -17.70 9.52
CA ILE A 506 -8.27 -18.42 10.31
C ILE A 506 -8.50 -19.92 10.17
N THR A 507 -7.58 -20.59 9.48
CA THR A 507 -7.60 -22.04 9.23
C THR A 507 -6.61 -22.83 10.10
N ALA A 508 -5.87 -22.14 10.98
CA ALA A 508 -4.92 -22.76 11.89
C ALA A 508 -5.61 -23.77 12.84
N GLY A 509 -4.87 -24.82 13.20
CA GLY A 509 -5.35 -25.88 14.09
C GLY A 509 -5.70 -25.33 15.48
N ASP A 510 -6.62 -25.99 16.18
CA ASP A 510 -7.10 -25.51 17.48
C ASP A 510 -6.00 -25.48 18.56
N ASP A 511 -4.94 -26.29 18.41
CA ASP A 511 -3.79 -26.36 19.31
C ASP A 511 -2.70 -25.33 18.99
N THR A 512 -2.76 -24.62 17.85
CA THR A 512 -1.72 -23.64 17.50
C THR A 512 -1.76 -22.46 18.47
N PRO A 513 -0.61 -22.02 19.02
CA PRO A 513 -0.54 -20.81 19.82
C PRO A 513 -1.06 -19.60 19.05
N VAL A 514 -1.80 -18.71 19.70
CA VAL A 514 -2.39 -17.53 19.05
C VAL A 514 -1.32 -16.65 18.39
N PHE A 515 -0.15 -16.52 19.01
CA PHE A 515 0.96 -15.73 18.46
C PHE A 515 1.56 -16.30 17.17
N ASP A 516 1.46 -17.62 16.96
CA ASP A 516 1.95 -18.29 15.75
C ASP A 516 0.94 -18.22 14.59
N THR A 517 -0.22 -17.58 14.81
CA THR A 517 -1.22 -17.30 13.79
C THR A 517 -1.10 -15.85 13.28
N ASN A 518 -1.98 -15.44 12.35
CA ASN A 518 -2.04 -14.05 11.85
C ASN A 518 -2.63 -13.04 12.87
N ILE A 519 -2.83 -13.44 14.13
CA ILE A 519 -3.36 -12.57 15.19
C ILE A 519 -2.20 -11.84 15.89
N ALA A 520 -1.88 -10.63 15.44
CA ALA A 520 -0.84 -9.81 16.07
C ALA A 520 -1.37 -8.69 16.98
N ILE A 521 -0.44 -7.85 17.45
CA ILE A 521 -0.70 -6.73 18.36
C ILE A 521 -1.62 -5.71 17.69
N LYS A 522 -2.70 -5.33 18.38
CA LYS A 522 -3.73 -4.36 17.93
C LYS A 522 -4.46 -4.76 16.64
N THR A 523 -4.42 -6.04 16.26
CA THR A 523 -5.16 -6.55 15.10
C THR A 523 -6.67 -6.50 15.33
N SER A 524 -7.41 -6.09 14.30
CA SER A 524 -8.86 -6.24 14.21
C SER A 524 -9.22 -7.61 13.66
N ILE A 525 -10.05 -8.35 14.39
CA ILE A 525 -10.58 -9.66 14.01
C ILE A 525 -12.08 -9.50 13.82
N PHE A 526 -12.61 -9.97 12.70
CA PHE A 526 -14.03 -9.88 12.40
C PHE A 526 -14.71 -11.23 12.60
N LEU A 527 -15.81 -11.23 13.37
CA LEU A 527 -16.69 -12.37 13.50
C LEU A 527 -17.67 -12.37 12.34
N ILE A 528 -17.48 -13.29 11.39
CA ILE A 528 -18.40 -13.46 10.27
C ILE A 528 -19.30 -14.68 10.50
N PRO A 529 -20.60 -14.61 10.21
CA PRO A 529 -21.47 -15.78 10.27
C PRO A 529 -20.94 -16.92 9.40
N LYS A 530 -20.96 -18.15 9.92
CA LYS A 530 -20.72 -19.39 9.17
C LYS A 530 -21.89 -19.64 8.23
N GLU A 531 -21.82 -19.03 7.05
CA GLU A 531 -22.73 -19.37 5.97
C GLU A 531 -22.32 -20.74 5.40
N LYS A 532 -23.23 -21.71 5.45
CA LYS A 532 -22.96 -23.07 4.94
C LYS A 532 -23.21 -23.19 3.45
N CYS A 533 -24.16 -22.42 2.93
CA CYS A 533 -24.59 -22.43 1.54
C CYS A 533 -24.94 -21.01 1.07
N ASN A 534 -24.60 -20.68 -0.18
CA ASN A 534 -25.23 -19.59 -0.91
C ASN A 534 -26.60 -20.06 -1.42
N THR A 535 -27.60 -19.20 -1.35
CA THR A 535 -28.93 -19.48 -1.89
C THR A 535 -29.12 -18.70 -3.17
N PHE A 536 -29.29 -19.40 -4.29
CA PHE A 536 -29.64 -18.80 -5.58
C PHE A 536 -31.15 -18.95 -5.81
N ILE A 537 -31.76 -17.90 -6.35
CA ILE A 537 -33.16 -17.87 -6.74
C ILE A 537 -33.21 -18.09 -8.25
N VAL A 538 -33.69 -19.25 -8.69
CA VAL A 538 -33.93 -19.54 -10.10
C VAL A 538 -35.36 -19.15 -10.43
N ILE A 539 -35.53 -18.24 -11.39
CA ILE A 539 -36.82 -17.79 -11.89
C ILE A 539 -37.07 -18.49 -13.22
N ALA A 540 -38.17 -19.23 -13.33
CA ALA A 540 -38.57 -19.95 -14.53
C ALA A 540 -40.06 -19.73 -14.78
N ASN A 541 -40.41 -18.86 -15.72
CA ASN A 541 -41.79 -18.40 -15.94
C ASN A 541 -42.43 -17.90 -14.62
N ASP A 542 -43.50 -18.54 -14.15
CA ASP A 542 -44.21 -18.19 -12.90
C ASP A 542 -43.62 -18.86 -11.65
N TRP A 543 -42.54 -19.64 -11.78
CA TRP A 543 -41.98 -20.43 -10.69
C TRP A 543 -40.68 -19.85 -10.14
N LEU A 544 -40.50 -20.01 -8.84
CA LEU A 544 -39.32 -19.59 -8.10
C LEU A 544 -38.75 -20.78 -7.34
N ILE A 545 -37.51 -21.15 -7.67
CA ILE A 545 -36.80 -22.29 -7.08
C ILE A 545 -35.62 -21.77 -6.26
N LYS A 546 -35.47 -22.23 -5.03
CA LYS A 546 -34.34 -21.87 -4.15
C LYS A 546 -33.26 -22.95 -4.20
N LEU A 547 -32.15 -22.66 -4.88
CA LEU A 547 -30.98 -23.52 -4.96
C LEU A 547 -29.99 -23.20 -3.84
N LYS A 548 -29.78 -24.14 -2.91
CA LYS A 548 -28.77 -24.02 -1.86
C LYS A 548 -27.47 -24.71 -2.29
N ILE A 549 -26.43 -23.94 -2.58
CA ILE A 549 -25.13 -24.44 -3.00
C ILE A 549 -24.10 -24.18 -1.89
N PRO A 550 -23.29 -25.16 -1.45
CA PRO A 550 -22.21 -24.94 -0.49
C PRO A 550 -21.25 -23.83 -0.94
N ILE A 551 -20.68 -23.05 -0.01
CA ILE A 551 -19.79 -21.91 -0.34
C ILE A 551 -18.51 -22.32 -1.08
N ASN A 552 -18.02 -23.53 -0.83
CA ASN A 552 -16.86 -24.08 -1.51
C ASN A 552 -17.22 -25.44 -2.12
N PRO A 553 -18.08 -25.47 -3.15
CA PRO A 553 -18.64 -26.71 -3.63
C PRO A 553 -17.63 -27.43 -4.53
N ILE A 554 -17.59 -28.76 -4.43
CA ILE A 554 -16.89 -29.61 -5.38
C ILE A 554 -17.82 -29.85 -6.59
N TYR A 555 -17.26 -30.00 -7.79
CA TYR A 555 -18.04 -30.26 -9.02
C TYR A 555 -19.12 -31.34 -8.85
N LYS A 556 -18.78 -32.46 -8.19
CA LYS A 556 -19.72 -33.56 -7.92
C LYS A 556 -20.92 -33.09 -7.07
N GLN A 557 -20.68 -32.28 -6.04
CA GLN A 557 -21.75 -31.75 -5.18
C GLN A 557 -22.68 -30.81 -5.96
N ILE A 558 -22.13 -29.94 -6.82
CA ILE A 558 -22.96 -29.07 -7.68
C ILE A 558 -23.88 -29.93 -8.54
N LYS A 559 -23.31 -30.94 -9.20
CA LYS A 559 -24.07 -31.85 -10.05
C LYS A 559 -25.15 -32.60 -9.24
N ASP A 560 -24.78 -33.20 -8.11
CA ASP A 560 -25.71 -33.97 -7.29
C ASP A 560 -26.86 -33.09 -6.76
N ILE A 561 -26.63 -31.81 -6.44
CA ILE A 561 -27.69 -30.88 -6.02
C ILE A 561 -28.61 -30.56 -7.19
N LEU A 562 -28.06 -30.17 -8.34
CA LEU A 562 -28.87 -29.80 -9.51
C LEU A 562 -29.72 -30.96 -10.03
N TRP A 563 -29.17 -32.19 -10.04
CA TRP A 563 -29.88 -33.38 -10.54
C TRP A 563 -30.90 -33.96 -9.53
N LYS A 564 -30.83 -33.58 -8.26
CA LYS A 564 -31.85 -33.95 -7.26
C LYS A 564 -33.07 -33.03 -7.29
N GLU A 565 -32.91 -31.80 -7.77
CA GLU A 565 -33.98 -30.81 -7.81
C GLU A 565 -34.88 -31.01 -9.04
N ALA A 566 -35.92 -31.83 -8.90
CA ALA A 566 -36.83 -32.22 -9.97
C ALA A 566 -37.59 -31.05 -10.64
N GLN A 567 -37.64 -29.88 -9.99
CA GLN A 567 -38.30 -28.69 -10.53
C GLN A 567 -37.44 -27.91 -11.53
N ILE A 568 -36.14 -28.20 -11.61
CA ILE A 568 -35.24 -27.54 -12.55
C ILE A 568 -35.37 -28.18 -13.92
N PRO A 569 -35.68 -27.43 -14.99
CA PRO A 569 -35.78 -28.00 -16.33
C PRO A 569 -34.45 -28.62 -16.79
N ASP A 570 -34.48 -29.84 -17.33
CA ASP A 570 -33.28 -30.58 -17.76
C ASP A 570 -32.40 -29.77 -18.74
N GLY A 571 -33.03 -29.00 -19.63
CA GLY A 571 -32.33 -28.17 -20.60
C GLY A 571 -31.51 -27.03 -19.97
N SER A 572 -31.83 -26.62 -18.74
CA SER A 572 -31.12 -25.57 -17.99
C SER A 572 -29.93 -26.09 -17.17
N LEU A 573 -29.84 -27.39 -16.88
CA LEU A 573 -28.83 -27.95 -15.98
C LEU A 573 -27.39 -27.60 -16.43
N TYR A 574 -27.13 -27.62 -17.73
CA TYR A 574 -25.82 -27.30 -18.30
C TYR A 574 -25.47 -25.82 -18.16
N SER A 575 -26.42 -24.91 -18.35
CA SER A 575 -26.17 -23.47 -18.18
C SER A 575 -26.02 -23.13 -16.69
N ILE A 576 -26.79 -23.77 -15.79
CA ILE A 576 -26.64 -23.57 -14.32
C ILE A 576 -25.27 -24.05 -13.87
N THR A 577 -24.84 -25.20 -14.36
CA THR A 577 -23.52 -25.74 -14.07
C THR A 577 -22.41 -24.78 -14.56
N THR A 578 -22.51 -24.25 -15.79
CA THR A 578 -21.53 -23.28 -16.32
C THR A 578 -21.45 -22.02 -15.46
N PHE A 579 -22.61 -21.47 -15.06
CA PHE A 579 -22.65 -20.30 -14.19
C PHE A 579 -22.02 -20.59 -12.82
N LEU A 580 -22.39 -21.67 -12.14
CA LEU A 580 -21.88 -22.00 -10.81
C LEU A 580 -20.38 -22.28 -10.82
N LEU A 581 -19.86 -22.92 -11.87
CA LEU A 581 -18.41 -23.14 -12.00
C LEU A 581 -17.64 -21.83 -12.19
N TRP A 582 -18.22 -20.88 -12.93
CA TRP A 582 -17.66 -19.53 -13.05
C TRP A 582 -17.71 -18.78 -11.71
N PHE A 583 -18.87 -18.77 -11.05
CA PHE A 583 -19.10 -18.05 -9.79
C PHE A 583 -18.15 -18.52 -8.67
N TYR A 584 -17.94 -19.83 -8.53
CA TYR A 584 -17.03 -20.40 -7.52
C TYR A 584 -15.59 -20.59 -8.01
N GLN A 585 -15.27 -20.13 -9.23
CA GLN A 585 -13.97 -20.31 -9.89
C GLN A 585 -13.45 -21.76 -9.85
N LYS A 586 -14.33 -22.74 -10.12
CA LYS A 586 -13.98 -24.17 -10.10
C LYS A 586 -13.70 -24.72 -11.50
N THR A 587 -12.71 -25.60 -11.60
CA THR A 587 -12.39 -26.37 -12.82
C THR A 587 -12.76 -27.85 -12.65
N ASP A 588 -13.15 -28.49 -13.74
CA ASP A 588 -13.48 -29.92 -13.76
C ASP A 588 -12.18 -30.76 -13.74
N LYS A 589 -11.82 -31.29 -12.57
CA LYS A 589 -10.56 -32.02 -12.33
C LYS A 589 -10.43 -33.34 -13.11
N ARG A 590 -11.49 -33.86 -13.75
CA ARG A 590 -11.46 -35.17 -14.43
C ARG A 590 -10.68 -35.21 -15.74
N LYS A 591 -10.20 -34.09 -16.28
CA LYS A 591 -9.48 -34.06 -17.57
C LYS A 591 -8.07 -33.46 -17.56
N GLU A 592 -7.57 -32.96 -16.42
CA GLU A 592 -6.15 -32.53 -16.33
C GLU A 592 -5.17 -33.69 -16.49
N GLN A 593 -5.59 -34.93 -16.20
CA GLN A 593 -4.78 -36.12 -16.47
C GLN A 593 -4.71 -36.49 -17.96
N ASN A 594 -5.68 -36.05 -18.78
CA ASN A 594 -5.73 -36.36 -20.23
C ASN A 594 -5.45 -35.16 -21.14
N SER A 595 -5.23 -33.95 -20.60
CA SER A 595 -4.94 -32.74 -21.39
C SER A 595 -3.46 -32.36 -21.43
N LYS A 596 -2.55 -33.17 -20.90
CA LYS A 596 -1.10 -32.98 -21.09
C LYS A 596 -0.64 -33.23 -22.53
N SER A 597 -1.50 -33.70 -23.44
CA SER A 597 -1.17 -33.87 -24.87
C SER A 597 -2.28 -33.39 -25.80
N ARG A 598 -2.50 -32.08 -25.89
CA ARG A 598 -2.99 -31.39 -27.11
C ARG A 598 -3.02 -29.89 -26.83
N LYS A 599 -1.96 -29.18 -27.24
CA LYS A 599 -2.00 -27.72 -27.42
C LYS A 599 -3.00 -27.44 -28.54
N MET A 600 -4.24 -27.10 -28.17
CA MET A 600 -5.20 -26.54 -29.11
C MET A 600 -4.92 -25.04 -29.17
N TYR A 601 -4.47 -24.58 -30.33
CA TYR A 601 -4.20 -23.18 -30.67
C TYR A 601 -5.48 -22.35 -30.49
N ASP A 602 -5.44 -21.28 -29.70
CA ASP A 602 -6.52 -20.28 -29.61
C ASP A 602 -6.18 -19.15 -30.59
N PRO A 603 -6.93 -18.94 -31.69
CA PRO A 603 -6.59 -17.94 -32.71
C PRO A 603 -6.70 -16.48 -32.25
N LEU A 604 -7.05 -16.22 -30.98
CA LEU A 604 -7.16 -14.88 -30.40
C LEU A 604 -6.34 -14.69 -29.11
N ALA A 605 -5.41 -15.60 -28.81
CA ALA A 605 -4.43 -15.39 -27.74
C ALA A 605 -3.31 -14.48 -28.26
N ILE A 606 -3.34 -13.20 -27.90
CA ILE A 606 -2.16 -12.33 -27.95
C ILE A 606 -1.28 -12.76 -26.77
N GLU A 607 -0.44 -13.76 -27.02
CA GLU A 607 0.86 -14.02 -26.37
C GLU A 607 1.40 -15.33 -26.96
N GLY A 608 2.30 -15.19 -27.94
CA GLY A 608 3.03 -16.31 -28.53
C GLY A 608 4.23 -16.72 -27.64
N PRO A 609 4.66 -17.98 -27.68
CA PRO A 609 5.83 -18.46 -26.95
C PRO A 609 7.12 -17.90 -27.56
N GLN A 610 8.01 -17.35 -26.73
CA GLN A 610 9.37 -17.00 -27.14
C GLN A 610 10.13 -18.26 -27.56
N ALA A 611 10.28 -18.46 -28.85
CA ALA A 611 11.27 -19.37 -29.42
C ALA A 611 12.57 -18.60 -29.63
N THR A 612 13.59 -18.95 -28.85
CA THR A 612 14.99 -18.68 -29.13
C THR A 612 15.33 -19.08 -30.57
N MET A 613 15.68 -18.11 -31.41
CA MET A 613 16.47 -18.35 -32.61
C MET A 613 17.65 -17.39 -32.68
N ARG A 614 18.78 -18.02 -32.96
CA ARG A 614 20.16 -17.56 -33.04
C ARG A 614 20.32 -16.29 -33.90
N GLN A 615 21.15 -15.37 -33.42
CA GLN A 615 21.75 -14.32 -34.24
C GLN A 615 22.79 -14.94 -35.19
N PRO A 616 22.87 -14.48 -36.45
CA PRO A 616 24.12 -14.46 -37.19
C PRO A 616 24.83 -13.12 -37.00
N GLU A 617 26.14 -13.21 -36.80
CA GLU A 617 27.14 -12.14 -36.93
C GLU A 617 27.16 -11.56 -38.36
N TYR A 618 27.61 -10.30 -38.51
CA TYR A 618 28.36 -9.66 -39.62
C TYR A 618 28.13 -8.12 -39.49
N GLN A 619 29.07 -7.28 -39.06
CA GLN A 619 30.38 -6.82 -39.58
C GLN A 619 30.32 -5.33 -39.99
N ASP A 620 31.34 -4.61 -39.54
CA ASP A 620 31.63 -3.19 -39.73
C ASP A 620 31.57 -2.69 -41.18
N TYR A 621 31.09 -1.45 -41.36
CA TYR A 621 31.66 -0.51 -42.34
C TYR A 621 31.60 0.93 -41.81
N GLN A 622 32.79 1.55 -41.71
CA GLN A 622 32.99 2.99 -41.57
C GLN A 622 32.54 3.75 -42.84
N VAL A 623 32.21 5.05 -42.73
CA VAL A 623 32.74 6.17 -43.56
C VAL A 623 32.11 7.53 -43.17
N LYS A 624 32.99 8.42 -42.67
CA LYS A 624 33.21 9.88 -42.87
C LYS A 624 32.08 10.91 -43.10
N GLU A 625 32.14 11.95 -42.25
CA GLU A 625 32.12 13.41 -42.47
C GLU A 625 31.34 14.03 -43.66
N LEU A 626 30.55 15.09 -43.38
CA LEU A 626 30.88 16.49 -43.73
C LEU A 626 29.87 17.53 -43.19
N ARG A 627 30.42 18.69 -42.83
CA ARG A 627 29.82 19.92 -42.26
C ARG A 627 28.94 20.68 -43.26
N GLN A 628 27.99 21.50 -42.78
CA GLN A 628 28.02 22.98 -42.89
C GLN A 628 26.78 23.69 -42.30
N ASP A 629 27.08 24.61 -41.37
CA ASP A 629 26.50 25.93 -41.06
C ASP A 629 25.06 26.32 -41.41
N LYS A 630 24.37 26.90 -40.41
CA LYS A 630 23.92 28.31 -40.47
C LYS A 630 23.62 28.90 -39.09
N HIS A 631 24.31 30.00 -38.80
CA HIS A 631 24.02 30.97 -37.75
C HIS A 631 22.60 31.54 -37.84
N ASN A 632 21.98 31.82 -36.68
CA ASN A 632 21.41 33.15 -36.47
C ASN A 632 21.34 33.53 -34.99
N LYS A 633 21.93 34.69 -34.71
CA LYS A 633 21.90 35.43 -33.44
C LYS A 633 20.56 36.15 -33.31
N SER A 634 20.01 36.19 -32.11
CA SER A 634 19.21 37.33 -31.65
C SER A 634 19.61 37.70 -30.22
N LEU A 635 20.35 38.81 -30.13
CA LEU A 635 20.60 39.55 -28.90
C LEU A 635 19.28 40.19 -28.45
N ILE A 636 18.93 40.01 -27.17
CA ILE A 636 18.11 40.98 -26.45
C ILE A 636 18.99 41.59 -25.37
N VAL A 637 19.30 42.87 -25.58
CA VAL A 637 19.94 43.76 -24.62
C VAL A 637 18.95 44.05 -23.50
N VAL A 638 19.31 43.75 -22.25
CA VAL A 638 18.62 44.31 -21.07
C VAL A 638 19.61 45.20 -20.34
N HIS A 639 19.32 46.51 -20.39
CA HIS A 639 20.05 47.53 -19.66
C HIS A 639 20.00 47.29 -18.14
N GLY A 640 21.13 47.56 -17.49
CA GLY A 640 21.25 47.56 -16.04
C GLY A 640 20.38 48.64 -15.39
N GLY A 641 19.59 48.21 -14.41
CA GLY A 641 18.92 49.05 -13.44
C GLY A 641 19.05 48.40 -12.06
N LYS A 642 19.67 49.11 -11.14
CA LYS A 642 19.91 48.70 -9.75
C LYS A 642 18.58 48.53 -9.00
N ASN A 643 18.34 47.32 -8.46
CA ASN A 643 17.73 46.99 -7.15
C ASN A 643 17.02 45.62 -7.23
N PRO A 644 17.37 44.63 -6.39
CA PRO A 644 16.58 43.41 -6.28
C PRO A 644 15.26 43.68 -5.53
N PRO A 645 14.16 42.97 -5.86
CA PRO A 645 12.90 43.13 -5.15
C PRO A 645 13.05 42.59 -3.72
N LYS A 646 12.73 43.43 -2.73
CA LYS A 646 12.61 43.01 -1.33
C LYS A 646 11.43 42.05 -1.23
N SER A 647 11.69 40.75 -1.06
CA SER A 647 10.70 39.84 -0.50
C SER A 647 10.59 40.12 0.99
N THR A 648 9.55 40.87 1.37
CA THR A 648 9.20 41.12 2.76
C THR A 648 8.50 39.88 3.31
N PHE A 649 9.27 38.95 3.88
CA PHE A 649 8.77 38.12 4.99
C PHE A 649 8.86 38.97 6.26
N PRO A 650 7.76 39.21 6.99
CA PRO A 650 7.84 39.86 8.29
C PRO A 650 8.42 38.83 9.27
N TYR A 651 9.45 39.22 10.03
CA TYR A 651 10.23 38.39 10.96
C TYR A 651 11.19 37.36 10.34
N LYS A 652 12.44 37.78 10.14
CA LYS A 652 13.60 36.87 10.26
C LYS A 652 14.11 36.97 11.71
N PRO A 653 14.03 35.91 12.55
CA PRO A 653 14.86 35.82 13.73
C PRO A 653 16.33 35.80 13.28
N GLY A 654 17.23 36.47 14.00
CA GLY A 654 18.63 36.64 13.58
C GLY A 654 19.43 35.35 13.43
N VAL A 655 18.98 34.26 14.06
CA VAL A 655 19.42 32.86 13.90
C VAL A 655 18.20 32.00 14.22
N ILE A 656 17.81 31.05 13.36
CA ILE A 656 16.80 30.04 13.72
C ILE A 656 17.57 28.85 14.32
N ASP A 657 17.61 28.78 15.63
CA ASP A 657 18.10 27.60 16.34
C ASP A 657 17.02 26.51 16.41
N MET A 658 17.40 25.29 16.80
CA MET A 658 16.45 24.16 16.84
C MET A 658 15.25 24.40 17.75
N ASP A 659 15.43 25.16 18.83
CA ASP A 659 14.37 25.43 19.81
C ASP A 659 13.38 26.45 19.24
N THR A 660 13.85 27.46 18.50
CA THR A 660 12.98 28.37 17.74
C THR A 660 12.27 27.66 16.59
N ALA A 661 12.93 26.75 15.86
CA ALA A 661 12.28 25.94 14.83
C ALA A 661 11.18 25.02 15.41
N ALA A 662 11.44 24.39 16.56
CA ALA A 662 10.46 23.57 17.27
C ALA A 662 9.26 24.40 17.78
N LEU A 663 9.50 25.60 18.32
CA LEU A 663 8.44 26.53 18.76
C LEU A 663 7.59 27.09 17.61
N LEU A 664 8.20 27.41 16.47
CA LEU A 664 7.50 27.86 15.27
C LEU A 664 6.60 26.75 14.68
N SER A 665 7.02 25.48 14.81
CA SER A 665 6.27 24.32 14.34
C SER A 665 5.03 23.95 15.18
N LEU A 666 4.89 24.52 16.38
CA LEU A 666 3.71 24.35 17.25
C LEU A 666 2.60 25.36 16.95
N ARG A 667 2.88 26.38 16.12
CA ARG A 667 1.95 27.46 15.77
C ARG A 667 1.27 27.30 14.40
N GLN A 668 1.50 26.19 13.69
CA GLN A 668 0.83 25.86 12.42
C GLN A 668 -0.23 24.79 12.60
#